data_AF-A0A1Q4D9P2-F1
#
_entry.id   AF-A0A1Q4D9P2-F1
#
_cell.length_a   1.000
_cell.length_b   1.000
_cell.length_c   1.000
_cell.angle_alpha   90.00
_cell.angle_beta   90.00
_cell.angle_gamma   90.00
#
_symmetry.space_group_name_H-M   'P 1'
#
loop_
_entity.id
_entity.type
_entity.pdbx_description
1 polymer ?
#
loop_
_entity_poly.entity_id
_entity_poly.type
_entity_poly.pdbx_seq_one_letter_code
_entity_poly.pdbx_strand_id
1 'polypeptide(L)'
;MFAMSLSTGTANAQNFQNIIGGLINSAIQANNQAEWRKLPELKRQCLLAASQSNIRFQQALQQGAISPLDPRIAPLRAKCDEIVDRPMRKNFECTFQQPGQSITTYCDEFYAQKGQDGSLSKLSTEEVIRLAASGQPISTAQFERQDALARRGQMATAGVVSAKVVSPSFNCANAKSQSELAICSSYPLSELDSRYGEYFAKSRAFDRKGELRKQLVPINKRRQECQGNTGCIKEQLEAGIGKVAAVLAQNGVSAPTIAELDKAKVAEAEQARKVIAEREQAARETARIAREAKEAQDTAKREDDERRLAIARAEAEKAKAEREKAQALAQVEIEKAKAAAQVEAEKAKAKAAAEAAQAKADADQKRAQAEAERAKAEAEKAKIAKEEEDRKNSWSGKISGWFGGGTQSDAKQASQLPENGAQKHHQDQERIRFEEVRAHNRENVKTLFSCGIEAASSGMLLRNGGNSDAASGADMIANGYLKAAKVLGRKVGFSEEQLKSVEVEVTKSVIETVKTDTQEFQRSMARNVRRCFELTSADKELSKAQTEGTSEAMKIYRESRNREQTENRYVAYIQCGMRGQHLSIMPCFIGSSRDSWTSIEIRNGDNYQMYKGPDVTALGRETRDGVKLDLKIRFSIRMQNASDRMLLTLKVVDPSTGNVLFTKSADTYGVIGLNNDQ
;
A
#
# COMPACT_ATOMS: atom_id res chain seq x y z
N MET A 1 86.03 -78.43 -20.37
CA MET A 1 86.61 -77.49 -19.39
C MET A 1 86.52 -76.09 -19.99
N PHE A 2 85.44 -75.36 -19.70
CA PHE A 2 85.32 -73.89 -19.55
C PHE A 2 83.84 -73.61 -19.34
N ALA A 3 83.51 -73.23 -18.10
CA ALA A 3 82.19 -72.80 -17.68
C ALA A 3 82.06 -71.30 -17.90
N MET A 4 80.92 -70.84 -18.42
CA MET A 4 80.43 -69.49 -18.16
C MET A 4 78.90 -69.51 -18.00
N SER A 5 78.52 -69.06 -16.81
CA SER A 5 77.23 -68.76 -16.22
C SER A 5 76.22 -68.05 -17.13
N LEU A 6 75.03 -68.65 -17.26
CA LEU A 6 73.79 -67.97 -17.65
C LEU A 6 73.04 -67.56 -16.38
N SER A 7 72.95 -66.26 -16.11
CA SER A 7 71.97 -65.70 -15.19
C SER A 7 71.17 -64.59 -15.86
N THR A 8 69.85 -64.73 -15.75
CA THR A 8 68.81 -63.68 -15.66
C THR A 8 68.51 -62.81 -16.88
N GLY A 9 67.24 -62.91 -17.33
CA GLY A 9 66.58 -61.97 -18.23
C GLY A 9 65.08 -62.23 -18.40
N THR A 10 64.37 -62.77 -17.40
CA THR A 10 62.89 -62.86 -17.41
C THR A 10 62.28 -61.52 -17.04
N ALA A 11 62.37 -60.54 -17.94
CA ALA A 11 61.71 -59.24 -17.80
C ALA A 11 61.37 -58.69 -19.19
N ASN A 12 60.52 -59.37 -19.98
CA ASN A 12 59.91 -58.72 -21.16
C ASN A 12 58.67 -59.39 -21.78
N ALA A 13 58.13 -60.48 -21.21
CA ALA A 13 56.91 -61.10 -21.76
C ALA A 13 55.61 -60.32 -21.42
N GLN A 14 55.60 -59.48 -20.38
CA GLN A 14 54.41 -58.67 -20.02
C GLN A 14 54.22 -57.42 -20.92
N ASN A 15 55.26 -56.94 -21.61
CA ASN A 15 55.15 -55.75 -22.47
C ASN A 15 54.52 -56.05 -23.83
N PHE A 16 54.62 -57.28 -24.35
CA PHE A 16 54.11 -57.61 -25.69
C PHE A 16 52.57 -57.79 -25.71
N GLN A 17 51.96 -58.26 -24.62
CA GLN A 17 50.49 -58.33 -24.51
C GLN A 17 49.85 -56.93 -24.46
N ASN A 18 50.54 -55.92 -23.92
CA ASN A 18 50.06 -54.54 -23.88
C ASN A 18 50.07 -53.86 -25.26
N ILE A 19 50.96 -54.26 -26.18
CA ILE A 19 51.06 -53.66 -27.53
C ILE A 19 49.93 -54.17 -28.44
N ILE A 20 49.62 -55.48 -28.39
CA ILE A 20 48.54 -56.06 -29.21
C ILE A 20 47.16 -55.62 -28.70
N GLY A 21 46.98 -55.52 -27.38
CA GLY A 21 45.75 -54.98 -26.79
C GLY A 21 45.46 -53.52 -27.19
N GLY A 22 46.50 -52.70 -27.35
CA GLY A 22 46.37 -51.30 -27.78
C GLY A 22 45.85 -51.14 -29.21
N LEU A 23 46.26 -52.02 -30.14
CA LEU A 23 45.85 -51.96 -31.56
C LEU A 23 44.39 -52.40 -31.77
N ILE A 24 43.91 -53.40 -31.02
CA ILE A 24 42.52 -53.83 -31.11
C ILE A 24 41.59 -52.75 -30.54
N ASN A 25 41.99 -52.13 -29.41
CA ASN A 25 41.20 -51.07 -28.78
C ASN A 25 41.08 -49.83 -29.67
N SER A 26 42.14 -49.41 -30.38
CA SER A 26 42.06 -48.23 -31.25
C SER A 26 41.14 -48.44 -32.46
N ALA A 27 41.10 -49.65 -33.03
CA ALA A 27 40.18 -49.99 -34.12
C ALA A 27 38.71 -49.97 -33.65
N ILE A 28 38.43 -50.52 -32.47
CA ILE A 28 37.08 -50.49 -31.87
C ILE A 28 36.65 -49.05 -31.56
N GLN A 29 37.55 -48.24 -31.02
CA GLN A 29 37.28 -46.82 -30.75
C GLN A 29 36.97 -46.04 -32.03
N ALA A 30 37.74 -46.23 -33.09
CA ALA A 30 37.51 -45.58 -34.38
C ALA A 30 36.16 -45.99 -34.98
N ASN A 31 35.81 -47.28 -34.90
CA ASN A 31 34.52 -47.77 -35.37
C ASN A 31 33.34 -47.19 -34.56
N ASN A 32 33.45 -47.16 -33.22
CA ASN A 32 32.43 -46.58 -32.36
C ASN A 32 32.24 -45.09 -32.65
N GLN A 33 33.34 -44.33 -32.80
CA GLN A 33 33.26 -42.92 -33.17
C GLN A 33 32.59 -42.71 -34.54
N ALA A 34 32.84 -43.59 -35.51
CA ALA A 34 32.17 -43.55 -36.81
C ALA A 34 30.66 -43.79 -36.67
N GLU A 35 30.22 -44.75 -35.86
CA GLU A 35 28.80 -44.99 -35.58
C GLU A 35 28.13 -43.80 -34.89
N TRP A 36 28.79 -43.15 -33.92
CA TRP A 36 28.29 -41.93 -33.28
C TRP A 36 28.08 -40.77 -34.26
N ARG A 37 28.88 -40.69 -35.33
CA ARG A 37 28.73 -39.69 -36.39
C ARG A 37 27.57 -39.98 -37.34
N LYS A 38 27.11 -41.24 -37.44
CA LYS A 38 25.96 -41.62 -38.26
C LYS A 38 24.62 -41.24 -37.61
N LEU A 39 24.59 -41.02 -36.30
CA LEU A 39 23.38 -40.59 -35.61
C LEU A 39 22.97 -39.16 -36.01
N PRO A 40 21.66 -38.88 -36.12
CA PRO A 40 21.17 -37.50 -36.24
C PRO A 40 21.71 -36.63 -35.11
N GLU A 41 22.09 -35.39 -35.43
CA GLU A 41 22.73 -34.46 -34.49
C GLU A 41 21.96 -34.34 -33.16
N LEU A 42 20.64 -34.21 -33.24
CA LEU A 42 19.74 -34.11 -32.10
C LEU A 42 19.75 -35.34 -31.20
N LYS A 43 19.77 -36.55 -31.76
CA LYS A 43 19.86 -37.80 -30.99
C LYS A 43 21.20 -37.92 -30.29
N ARG A 44 22.28 -37.55 -30.99
CA ARG A 44 23.63 -37.53 -30.42
C ARG A 44 23.73 -36.54 -29.25
N GLN A 45 23.23 -35.32 -29.42
CA GLN A 45 23.18 -34.32 -28.35
C GLN A 45 22.34 -34.80 -27.16
N CYS A 46 21.20 -35.45 -27.42
CA CYS A 46 20.38 -36.04 -26.37
C CYS A 46 21.12 -37.08 -25.55
N LEU A 47 21.77 -38.05 -26.21
CA LEU A 47 22.56 -39.09 -25.56
C LEU A 47 23.74 -38.52 -24.78
N LEU A 48 24.43 -37.51 -25.33
CA LEU A 48 25.52 -36.82 -24.67
C LEU A 48 25.05 -36.05 -23.43
N ALA A 49 23.95 -35.31 -23.50
CA ALA A 49 23.40 -34.60 -22.34
C ALA A 49 22.94 -35.58 -21.26
N ALA A 50 22.24 -36.66 -21.65
CA ALA A 50 21.82 -37.71 -20.74
C ALA A 50 23.02 -38.35 -20.02
N SER A 51 24.17 -38.43 -20.70
CA SER A 51 25.40 -38.97 -20.13
C SER A 51 26.03 -38.13 -19.02
N GLN A 52 25.76 -36.83 -18.98
CA GLN A 52 26.38 -35.90 -18.02
C GLN A 52 25.97 -36.21 -16.57
N SER A 53 24.83 -36.89 -16.37
CA SER A 53 24.42 -37.37 -15.04
C SER A 53 25.25 -38.55 -14.53
N ASN A 54 26.09 -39.18 -15.37
CA ASN A 54 26.92 -40.33 -15.02
C ASN A 54 28.36 -40.16 -15.52
N ILE A 55 29.25 -39.69 -14.65
CA ILE A 55 30.68 -39.40 -14.95
C ILE A 55 31.39 -40.62 -15.57
N ARG A 56 31.11 -41.83 -15.11
CA ARG A 56 31.74 -43.06 -15.65
C ARG A 56 31.33 -43.30 -17.10
N PHE A 57 30.07 -43.02 -17.40
CA PHE A 57 29.55 -43.14 -18.75
C PHE A 57 30.16 -42.09 -19.68
N GLN A 58 30.32 -40.84 -19.21
CA GLN A 58 31.00 -39.78 -19.96
C GLN A 58 32.47 -40.14 -20.28
N GLN A 59 33.22 -40.69 -19.31
CA GLN A 59 34.59 -41.15 -19.53
C GLN A 59 34.64 -42.26 -20.58
N ALA A 60 33.73 -43.24 -20.50
CA ALA A 60 33.68 -44.34 -21.47
C ALA A 60 33.29 -43.86 -22.88
N LEU A 61 32.44 -42.83 -22.98
CA LEU A 61 32.10 -42.15 -24.23
C LEU A 61 33.31 -41.42 -24.83
N GLN A 62 34.04 -40.64 -24.02
CA GLN A 62 35.25 -39.92 -24.45
C GLN A 62 36.36 -40.87 -24.89
N GLN A 63 36.47 -42.02 -24.23
CA GLN A 63 37.41 -43.08 -24.59
C GLN A 63 36.95 -43.93 -25.79
N GLY A 64 35.79 -43.65 -26.40
CA GLY A 64 35.27 -44.43 -27.53
C GLY A 64 34.93 -45.90 -27.17
N ALA A 65 34.79 -46.22 -25.89
CA ALA A 65 34.57 -47.58 -25.39
C ALA A 65 33.12 -48.05 -25.52
N ILE A 66 32.18 -47.16 -25.85
CA ILE A 66 30.75 -47.45 -25.95
C ILE A 66 30.23 -47.09 -27.33
N SER A 67 29.63 -48.08 -27.99
CA SER A 67 28.90 -47.91 -29.26
C SER A 67 27.52 -47.29 -29.00
N PRO A 68 26.95 -46.48 -29.94
CA PRO A 68 25.57 -46.03 -29.84
C PRO A 68 24.53 -47.18 -29.83
N LEU A 69 24.94 -48.40 -30.17
CA LEU A 69 24.11 -49.62 -30.11
C LEU A 69 24.35 -50.46 -28.84
N ASP A 70 25.17 -49.99 -27.90
CA ASP A 70 25.49 -50.74 -26.69
C ASP A 70 24.23 -50.99 -25.82
N PRO A 71 23.94 -52.23 -25.40
CA PRO A 71 22.76 -52.54 -24.59
C PRO A 71 22.66 -51.73 -23.30
N ARG A 72 23.78 -51.31 -22.72
CA ARG A 72 23.84 -50.54 -21.47
C ARG A 72 23.22 -49.15 -21.60
N ILE A 73 23.19 -48.60 -22.81
CA ILE A 73 22.60 -47.28 -23.08
C ILE A 73 21.23 -47.36 -23.74
N ALA A 74 20.71 -48.58 -23.96
CA ALA A 74 19.42 -48.79 -24.61
C ALA A 74 18.27 -48.02 -23.93
N PRO A 75 18.17 -47.92 -22.58
CA PRO A 75 17.13 -47.12 -21.93
C PRO A 75 17.25 -45.61 -22.22
N LEU A 76 18.48 -45.08 -22.24
CA LEU A 76 18.72 -43.67 -22.58
C LEU A 76 18.40 -43.39 -24.04
N ARG A 77 18.77 -44.31 -24.94
CA ARG A 77 18.45 -44.24 -26.36
C ARG A 77 16.94 -44.25 -26.58
N ALA A 78 16.21 -45.16 -25.95
CA ALA A 78 14.74 -45.21 -26.06
C ALA A 78 14.09 -43.90 -25.61
N LYS A 79 14.55 -43.30 -24.50
CA LYS A 79 14.09 -42.00 -24.03
C LYS A 79 14.41 -40.86 -25.00
N CYS A 80 15.61 -40.87 -25.57
CA CYS A 80 16.01 -39.89 -26.58
C CYS A 80 15.23 -40.05 -27.89
N ASP A 81 14.94 -41.29 -28.31
CA ASP A 81 14.11 -41.58 -29.47
C ASP A 81 12.68 -41.08 -29.23
N GLU A 82 12.10 -41.30 -28.05
CA GLU A 82 10.79 -40.76 -27.68
C GLU A 82 10.74 -39.22 -27.75
N ILE A 83 11.81 -38.54 -27.32
CA ILE A 83 11.86 -37.07 -27.33
C ILE A 83 12.09 -36.52 -28.74
N VAL A 84 13.01 -37.12 -29.50
CA VAL A 84 13.45 -36.57 -30.79
C VAL A 84 12.50 -36.97 -31.91
N ASP A 85 11.94 -38.19 -31.87
CA ASP A 85 11.13 -38.72 -32.97
C ASP A 85 9.62 -38.51 -32.76
N ARG A 86 9.20 -38.01 -31.59
CA ARG A 86 7.78 -37.74 -31.34
C ARG A 86 7.27 -36.69 -32.34
N PRO A 87 6.28 -37.04 -33.19
CA PRO A 87 5.73 -36.08 -34.13
C PRO A 87 4.91 -35.05 -33.35
N MET A 88 5.42 -33.81 -33.29
CA MET A 88 4.66 -32.70 -32.74
C MET A 88 3.56 -32.29 -33.70
N ARG A 89 2.34 -32.15 -33.17
CA ARG A 89 1.23 -31.64 -33.97
C ARG A 89 1.50 -30.19 -34.36
N LYS A 90 1.36 -29.88 -35.64
CA LYS A 90 1.50 -28.51 -36.16
C LYS A 90 0.20 -28.06 -36.80
N ASN A 91 -0.08 -26.77 -36.73
CA ASN A 91 -1.22 -26.11 -37.36
C ASN A 91 -2.57 -26.80 -37.12
N PHE A 92 -2.88 -27.13 -35.87
CA PHE A 92 -4.18 -27.69 -35.52
C PHE A 92 -5.04 -26.65 -34.81
N GLU A 93 -6.36 -26.74 -34.98
CA GLU A 93 -7.30 -25.88 -34.26
C GLU A 93 -7.25 -26.20 -32.76
N CYS A 94 -7.13 -25.16 -31.95
CA CYS A 94 -7.07 -25.21 -30.50
C CYS A 94 -7.90 -24.08 -29.90
N THR A 95 -8.39 -24.24 -28.68
CA THR A 95 -9.26 -23.25 -28.03
C THR A 95 -8.63 -22.75 -26.74
N PHE A 96 -8.48 -21.43 -26.61
CA PHE A 96 -8.01 -20.78 -25.39
C PHE A 96 -9.17 -20.13 -24.65
N GLN A 97 -9.18 -20.27 -23.33
CA GLN A 97 -10.08 -19.54 -22.45
C GLN A 97 -9.43 -18.19 -22.09
N GLN A 98 -10.07 -17.09 -22.50
CA GLN A 98 -9.79 -15.76 -22.00
C GLN A 98 -10.92 -15.33 -21.06
N PRO A 99 -10.69 -14.38 -20.13
CA PRO A 99 -11.76 -13.88 -19.26
C PRO A 99 -12.96 -13.41 -20.08
N GLY A 100 -14.07 -14.16 -19.99
CA GLY A 100 -15.32 -13.85 -20.70
C GLY A 100 -15.43 -14.32 -22.16
N GLN A 101 -14.40 -14.95 -22.75
CA GLN A 101 -14.47 -15.42 -24.14
C GLN A 101 -13.62 -16.67 -24.39
N SER A 102 -14.20 -17.63 -25.11
CA SER A 102 -13.48 -18.80 -25.65
C SER A 102 -13.06 -18.51 -27.09
N ILE A 103 -11.77 -18.55 -27.39
CA ILE A 103 -11.21 -18.24 -28.72
C ILE A 103 -10.58 -19.48 -29.33
N THR A 104 -11.12 -19.91 -30.47
CA THR A 104 -10.55 -20.94 -31.35
C THR A 104 -9.49 -20.30 -32.27
N THR A 105 -8.27 -20.80 -32.20
CA THR A 105 -7.12 -20.33 -32.97
C THR A 105 -6.32 -21.54 -33.48
N TYR A 106 -5.12 -21.31 -34.02
CA TYR A 106 -4.24 -22.37 -34.53
C TYR A 106 -3.00 -22.49 -33.65
N CYS A 107 -2.74 -23.71 -33.20
CA CYS A 107 -1.62 -24.04 -32.33
C CYS A 107 -0.62 -24.97 -33.00
N ASP A 108 0.59 -24.91 -32.44
CA ASP A 108 1.59 -25.97 -32.56
C ASP A 108 1.82 -26.58 -31.17
N GLU A 109 2.11 -27.88 -31.15
CA GLU A 109 2.51 -28.59 -29.94
C GLU A 109 4.02 -28.41 -29.76
N PHE A 110 4.43 -28.03 -28.56
CA PHE A 110 5.83 -27.97 -28.16
C PHE A 110 6.01 -28.67 -26.82
N TYR A 111 7.25 -29.05 -26.53
CA TYR A 111 7.61 -29.35 -25.16
C TYR A 111 7.52 -28.09 -24.29
N ALA A 112 7.07 -28.29 -23.06
CA ALA A 112 6.87 -27.22 -22.10
C ALA A 112 7.27 -27.62 -20.69
N GLN A 113 7.74 -26.62 -19.95
CA GLN A 113 7.94 -26.69 -18.51
C GLN A 113 6.87 -25.87 -17.80
N LYS A 114 6.26 -26.47 -16.78
CA LYS A 114 5.30 -25.80 -15.91
C LYS A 114 6.05 -24.96 -14.87
N GLY A 115 5.83 -23.65 -14.88
CA GLY A 115 6.33 -22.72 -13.89
C GLY A 115 5.66 -22.92 -12.51
N GLN A 116 6.19 -22.26 -11.49
CA GLN A 116 5.65 -22.33 -10.13
C GLN A 116 4.22 -21.77 -10.01
N ASP A 117 3.88 -20.80 -10.87
CA ASP A 117 2.56 -20.18 -11.01
C ASP A 117 1.58 -21.03 -11.85
N GLY A 118 2.03 -22.18 -12.35
CA GLY A 118 1.27 -23.05 -13.24
C GLY A 118 1.28 -22.61 -14.71
N SER A 119 1.98 -21.52 -15.06
CA SER A 119 2.17 -21.11 -16.45
C SER A 119 3.01 -22.12 -17.21
N LEU A 120 2.78 -22.26 -18.51
CA LEU A 120 3.54 -23.15 -19.38
C LEU A 120 4.52 -22.33 -20.21
N SER A 121 5.80 -22.67 -20.11
CA SER A 121 6.87 -22.06 -20.90
C SER A 121 7.31 -23.02 -22.00
N LYS A 122 7.39 -22.52 -23.23
CA LYS A 122 7.88 -23.30 -24.38
C LYS A 122 9.38 -23.56 -24.20
N LEU A 123 9.79 -24.81 -24.39
CA LEU A 123 11.19 -25.23 -24.32
C LEU A 123 11.79 -25.36 -25.72
N SER A 124 13.04 -24.96 -25.87
CA SER A 124 13.86 -25.30 -27.04
C SER A 124 14.22 -26.79 -27.02
N THR A 125 14.58 -27.36 -28.16
CA THR A 125 14.96 -28.78 -28.21
C THR A 125 16.18 -29.09 -27.32
N GLU A 126 17.13 -28.17 -27.24
CA GLU A 126 18.32 -28.27 -26.38
C GLU A 126 17.93 -28.22 -24.90
N GLU A 127 16.97 -27.37 -24.52
CA GLU A 127 16.45 -27.30 -23.16
C GLU A 127 15.70 -28.58 -22.78
N VAL A 128 14.88 -29.13 -23.68
CA VAL A 128 14.19 -30.41 -23.48
C VAL A 128 15.19 -31.52 -23.23
N ILE A 129 16.24 -31.60 -24.05
CA ILE A 129 17.33 -32.56 -23.90
C ILE A 129 18.00 -32.42 -22.53
N ARG A 130 18.36 -31.20 -22.13
CA ARG A 130 19.00 -30.92 -20.84
C ARG A 130 18.09 -31.29 -19.66
N LEU A 131 16.82 -30.91 -19.73
CA LEU A 131 15.83 -31.17 -18.68
C LEU A 131 15.56 -32.68 -18.56
N ALA A 132 15.36 -33.37 -19.69
CA ALA A 132 15.18 -34.81 -19.72
C ALA A 132 16.39 -35.58 -19.18
N ALA A 133 17.60 -35.09 -19.45
CA ALA A 133 18.85 -35.63 -18.92
C ALA A 133 18.96 -35.45 -17.39
N SER A 134 18.51 -34.31 -16.87
CA SER A 134 18.49 -34.02 -15.43
C SER A 134 17.35 -34.70 -14.65
N GLY A 135 16.47 -35.46 -15.34
CA GLY A 135 15.31 -36.10 -14.74
C GLY A 135 14.18 -35.14 -14.40
N GLN A 136 14.22 -33.88 -14.85
CA GLN A 136 13.13 -32.93 -14.64
C GLN A 136 11.93 -33.30 -15.52
N PRO A 137 10.70 -33.13 -14.99
CA PRO A 137 9.48 -33.43 -15.74
C PRO A 137 9.34 -32.46 -16.92
N ILE A 138 9.24 -33.03 -18.11
CA ILE A 138 8.87 -32.32 -19.34
C ILE A 138 7.46 -32.76 -19.73
N SER A 139 6.65 -31.82 -20.20
CA SER A 139 5.30 -32.10 -20.71
C SER A 139 5.19 -31.61 -22.15
N THR A 140 4.19 -32.04 -22.89
CA THR A 140 3.81 -31.36 -24.14
C THR A 140 2.66 -30.40 -23.87
N ALA A 141 2.70 -29.24 -24.50
CA ALA A 141 1.66 -28.24 -24.39
C ALA A 141 1.41 -27.59 -25.75
N GLN A 142 0.22 -27.01 -25.89
CA GLN A 142 -0.21 -26.34 -27.11
C GLN A 142 0.07 -24.85 -26.95
N PHE A 143 0.75 -24.27 -27.94
CA PHE A 143 1.02 -22.84 -27.98
C PHE A 143 0.43 -22.26 -29.25
N GLU A 144 -0.24 -21.11 -29.10
CA GLU A 144 -0.75 -20.37 -30.24
C GLU A 144 0.41 -19.97 -31.15
N ARG A 145 0.21 -20.17 -32.45
CA ARG A 145 1.22 -19.80 -33.44
C ARG A 145 1.38 -18.29 -33.52
N GLN A 146 2.59 -17.83 -33.81
CA GLN A 146 2.88 -16.39 -33.90
C GLN A 146 2.07 -15.69 -35.00
N ASP A 147 1.87 -16.34 -36.15
CA ASP A 147 1.04 -15.79 -37.23
C ASP A 147 -0.45 -15.74 -36.83
N ALA A 148 -0.96 -16.76 -36.13
CA ALA A 148 -2.33 -16.77 -35.62
C ALA A 148 -2.54 -15.70 -34.54
N LEU A 149 -1.57 -15.55 -33.63
CA LEU A 149 -1.55 -14.51 -32.60
C LEU A 149 -1.55 -13.11 -33.22
N ALA A 150 -0.72 -12.87 -34.25
CA ALA A 150 -0.67 -11.61 -34.98
C ALA A 150 -2.01 -11.31 -35.67
N ARG A 151 -2.63 -12.29 -36.33
CA ARG A 151 -3.97 -12.13 -36.93
C ARG A 151 -5.02 -11.82 -35.87
N ARG A 152 -5.00 -12.50 -34.72
CA ARG A 152 -5.91 -12.19 -33.60
C ARG A 152 -5.74 -10.75 -33.11
N GLY A 153 -4.50 -10.26 -32.99
CA GLY A 153 -4.23 -8.87 -32.64
C GLY A 153 -4.78 -7.87 -33.66
N GLN A 154 -4.65 -8.19 -34.95
CA GLN A 154 -5.23 -7.37 -36.03
C GLN A 154 -6.77 -7.42 -36.04
N MET A 155 -7.38 -8.57 -35.76
CA MET A 155 -8.84 -8.70 -35.61
C MET A 155 -9.36 -7.84 -34.46
N ALA A 156 -8.70 -7.90 -33.30
CA ALA A 156 -9.06 -7.06 -32.16
C ALA A 156 -8.92 -5.56 -32.48
N THR A 157 -7.86 -5.17 -33.21
CA THR A 157 -7.65 -3.79 -33.66
C THR A 157 -8.74 -3.34 -34.64
N ALA A 158 -9.21 -4.25 -35.50
CA ALA A 158 -10.31 -4.01 -36.43
C ALA A 158 -11.69 -4.05 -35.77
N GLY A 159 -11.78 -4.27 -34.45
CA GLY A 159 -13.06 -4.41 -33.73
C GLY A 159 -13.81 -5.71 -34.05
N VAL A 160 -13.14 -6.68 -34.67
CA VAL A 160 -13.73 -7.98 -35.04
C VAL A 160 -13.70 -8.90 -33.83
N VAL A 161 -14.82 -8.99 -33.13
CA VAL A 161 -15.02 -9.91 -32.00
C VAL A 161 -15.52 -11.26 -32.54
N SER A 162 -14.59 -12.06 -33.06
CA SER A 162 -14.90 -13.43 -33.50
C SER A 162 -14.34 -14.46 -32.51
N ALA A 163 -15.12 -15.49 -32.23
CA ALA A 163 -14.66 -16.65 -31.46
C ALA A 163 -13.66 -17.51 -32.23
N LYS A 164 -13.46 -17.31 -33.54
CA LYS A 164 -12.51 -18.07 -34.35
C LYS A 164 -11.58 -17.14 -35.13
N VAL A 165 -10.27 -17.35 -34.97
CA VAL A 165 -9.23 -16.67 -35.76
C VAL A 165 -9.30 -17.18 -37.20
N VAL A 166 -9.45 -16.26 -38.15
CA VAL A 166 -9.52 -16.60 -39.57
C VAL A 166 -8.16 -17.15 -40.04
N SER A 167 -8.19 -18.26 -40.79
CA SER A 167 -7.03 -18.87 -41.44
C SER A 167 -7.22 -18.83 -42.94
N PRO A 168 -6.14 -18.61 -43.73
CA PRO A 168 -6.22 -18.74 -45.17
C PRO A 168 -6.58 -20.17 -45.60
N SER A 169 -6.86 -20.34 -46.89
CA SER A 169 -7.27 -21.61 -47.49
C SER A 169 -6.17 -22.69 -47.53
N PHE A 170 -4.95 -22.35 -47.11
CA PHE A 170 -3.79 -23.23 -47.05
C PHE A 170 -3.18 -23.26 -45.64
N ASN A 171 -2.36 -24.28 -45.37
CA ASN A 171 -1.70 -24.43 -44.08
C ASN A 171 -0.52 -23.46 -43.93
N CYS A 172 -0.64 -22.47 -43.05
CA CYS A 172 0.41 -21.50 -42.77
C CYS A 172 1.72 -22.10 -42.25
N ALA A 173 1.77 -23.37 -41.82
CA ALA A 173 3.03 -24.03 -41.41
C ALA A 173 3.87 -24.44 -42.63
N ASN A 174 3.21 -24.56 -43.79
CA ASN A 174 3.83 -24.99 -45.04
C ASN A 174 4.03 -23.82 -46.02
N ALA A 175 3.70 -22.59 -45.60
CA ALA A 175 3.91 -21.38 -46.38
C ALA A 175 5.41 -21.21 -46.66
N LYS A 176 5.78 -21.11 -47.94
CA LYS A 176 7.19 -20.95 -48.36
C LYS A 176 7.41 -19.68 -49.17
N SER A 177 6.40 -19.26 -49.94
CA SER A 177 6.50 -18.05 -50.73
C SER A 177 6.28 -16.80 -49.87
N GLN A 178 6.91 -15.69 -50.25
CA GLN A 178 6.70 -14.40 -49.57
C GLN A 178 5.23 -13.98 -49.55
N SER A 179 4.47 -14.29 -50.62
CA SER A 179 3.04 -14.01 -50.67
C SER A 179 2.23 -14.87 -49.70
N GLU A 180 2.54 -16.16 -49.55
CA GLU A 180 1.88 -17.02 -48.55
C GLU A 180 2.19 -16.57 -47.12
N LEU A 181 3.45 -16.22 -46.84
CA LEU A 181 3.86 -15.69 -45.55
C LEU A 181 3.13 -14.39 -45.22
N ALA A 182 3.03 -13.46 -46.19
CA ALA A 182 2.29 -12.21 -46.05
C ALA A 182 0.79 -12.43 -45.80
N ILE A 183 0.17 -13.40 -46.49
CA ILE A 183 -1.22 -13.80 -46.25
C ILE A 183 -1.37 -14.31 -44.82
N CYS A 184 -0.49 -15.20 -44.36
CA CYS A 184 -0.51 -15.73 -43.00
C CYS A 184 -0.29 -14.67 -41.92
N SER A 185 0.54 -13.65 -42.16
CA SER A 185 0.75 -12.57 -41.18
C SER A 185 -0.32 -11.48 -41.17
N SER A 186 -1.28 -11.51 -42.10
CA SER A 186 -2.26 -10.45 -42.30
C SER A 186 -3.69 -10.98 -42.22
N TYR A 187 -4.45 -10.51 -41.24
CA TYR A 187 -5.87 -10.86 -41.06
C TYR A 187 -6.71 -10.52 -42.31
N PRO A 188 -6.64 -9.29 -42.88
CA PRO A 188 -7.40 -8.97 -44.09
C PRO A 188 -7.07 -9.88 -45.28
N LEU A 189 -5.79 -10.23 -45.48
CA LEU A 189 -5.39 -11.12 -46.57
C LEU A 189 -5.80 -12.56 -46.31
N SER A 190 -5.72 -13.04 -45.07
CA SER A 190 -6.20 -14.36 -44.67
C SER A 190 -7.71 -14.50 -44.86
N GLU A 191 -8.50 -13.46 -44.55
CA GLU A 191 -9.94 -13.44 -44.80
C GLU A 191 -10.27 -13.52 -46.29
N LEU A 192 -9.56 -12.74 -47.12
CA LEU A 192 -9.73 -12.78 -48.58
C LEU A 192 -9.32 -14.13 -49.16
N ASP A 193 -8.18 -14.70 -48.76
CA ASP A 193 -7.73 -16.00 -49.28
C ASP A 193 -8.64 -17.15 -48.81
N SER A 194 -9.12 -17.13 -47.56
CA SER A 194 -10.12 -18.10 -47.08
C SER A 194 -11.38 -18.06 -47.92
N ARG A 195 -11.88 -16.86 -48.22
CA ARG A 195 -13.09 -16.65 -49.04
C ARG A 195 -12.88 -17.08 -50.50
N TYR A 196 -11.72 -16.74 -51.06
CA TYR A 196 -11.31 -17.22 -52.38
C TYR A 196 -11.31 -18.75 -52.45
N GLY A 197 -10.72 -19.41 -51.45
CA GLY A 197 -10.70 -20.88 -51.34
C GLY A 197 -12.10 -21.49 -51.23
N GLU A 198 -12.98 -20.89 -50.42
CA GLU A 198 -14.37 -21.33 -50.28
C GLU A 198 -15.14 -21.21 -51.61
N TYR A 199 -15.04 -20.07 -52.29
CA TYR A 199 -15.72 -19.84 -53.57
C TYR A 199 -15.18 -20.78 -54.63
N PHE A 200 -13.86 -20.97 -54.70
CA PHE A 200 -13.23 -21.89 -55.63
C PHE A 200 -13.65 -23.34 -55.36
N ALA A 201 -13.77 -23.73 -54.09
CA ALA A 201 -14.25 -25.06 -53.73
C ALA A 201 -15.69 -25.31 -54.22
N LYS A 202 -16.57 -24.32 -54.12
CA LYS A 202 -17.96 -24.36 -54.63
C LYS A 202 -18.02 -24.37 -56.16
N SER A 203 -17.13 -23.64 -56.83
CA SER A 203 -17.16 -23.53 -58.29
C SER A 203 -16.69 -24.79 -59.03
N ARG A 204 -16.00 -25.72 -58.34
CA ARG A 204 -15.53 -27.00 -58.92
C ARG A 204 -16.65 -27.83 -59.56
N ALA A 205 -17.89 -27.74 -59.06
CA ALA A 205 -19.03 -28.44 -59.64
C ALA A 205 -19.39 -27.94 -61.06
N PHE A 206 -19.08 -26.67 -61.34
CA PHE A 206 -19.39 -25.98 -62.60
C PHE A 206 -18.18 -25.89 -63.55
N ASP A 207 -16.95 -25.97 -63.02
CA ASP A 207 -15.71 -25.89 -63.81
C ASP A 207 -15.22 -27.26 -64.34
N ARG A 208 -16.13 -28.05 -64.94
CA ARG A 208 -15.77 -29.42 -65.41
C ARG A 208 -14.66 -29.44 -66.46
N LYS A 209 -14.57 -28.39 -67.28
CA LYS A 209 -13.55 -28.24 -68.33
C LYS A 209 -12.27 -27.55 -67.85
N GLY A 210 -12.24 -27.08 -66.60
CA GLY A 210 -11.10 -26.35 -66.05
C GLY A 210 -10.88 -24.96 -66.64
N GLU A 211 -11.90 -24.36 -67.28
CA GLU A 211 -11.80 -23.03 -67.89
C GLU A 211 -11.65 -21.93 -66.85
N LEU A 212 -12.38 -22.01 -65.72
CA LEU A 212 -12.18 -21.08 -64.62
C LEU A 212 -10.77 -21.27 -64.04
N ARG A 213 -10.31 -22.51 -63.83
CA ARG A 213 -8.93 -22.77 -63.40
C ARG A 213 -7.90 -22.13 -64.34
N LYS A 214 -8.05 -22.26 -65.67
CA LYS A 214 -7.17 -21.60 -66.66
C LYS A 214 -7.15 -20.08 -66.50
N GLN A 215 -8.32 -19.45 -66.28
CA GLN A 215 -8.41 -18.01 -66.05
C GLN A 215 -7.77 -17.55 -64.73
N LEU A 216 -7.74 -18.42 -63.71
CA LEU A 216 -7.14 -18.12 -62.41
C LEU A 216 -5.61 -18.32 -62.38
N VAL A 217 -5.03 -19.13 -63.27
CA VAL A 217 -3.56 -19.32 -63.36
C VAL A 217 -2.80 -17.99 -63.47
N PRO A 218 -3.11 -17.06 -64.39
CA PRO A 218 -2.38 -15.79 -64.48
C PRO A 218 -2.55 -14.90 -63.25
N ILE A 219 -3.71 -14.94 -62.59
CA ILE A 219 -3.95 -14.19 -61.34
C ILE A 219 -3.07 -14.76 -60.21
N ASN A 220 -3.03 -16.09 -60.07
CA ASN A 220 -2.19 -16.75 -59.07
C ASN A 220 -0.70 -16.53 -59.33
N LYS A 221 -0.28 -16.49 -60.61
CA LYS A 221 1.11 -16.15 -60.98
C LYS A 221 1.45 -14.71 -60.56
N ARG A 222 0.61 -13.73 -60.91
CA ARG A 222 0.79 -12.33 -60.47
C ARG A 222 0.81 -12.18 -58.95
N ARG A 223 -0.02 -12.95 -58.24
CA ARG A 223 0.00 -12.99 -56.77
C ARG A 223 1.35 -13.44 -56.21
N GLN A 224 2.00 -14.43 -56.84
CA GLN A 224 3.35 -14.87 -56.45
C GLN A 224 4.41 -13.81 -56.79
N GLU A 225 4.25 -13.09 -57.90
CA GLU A 225 5.12 -11.98 -58.31
C GLU A 225 5.03 -10.75 -57.39
N CYS A 226 4.01 -10.63 -56.56
CA CYS A 226 3.88 -9.53 -55.58
C CYS A 226 4.96 -9.53 -54.47
N GLN A 227 5.74 -10.60 -54.30
CA GLN A 227 6.86 -10.70 -53.34
C GLN A 227 6.51 -10.25 -51.89
N GLY A 228 5.30 -10.53 -51.42
CA GLY A 228 4.86 -10.15 -50.07
C GLY A 228 4.26 -8.74 -49.94
N ASN A 229 4.19 -7.95 -51.03
CA ASN A 229 3.49 -6.67 -51.03
C ASN A 229 1.98 -6.88 -50.78
N THR A 230 1.50 -6.42 -49.62
CA THR A 230 0.14 -6.70 -49.14
C THR A 230 -0.95 -6.06 -50.00
N GLY A 231 -0.71 -4.87 -50.57
CA GLY A 231 -1.64 -4.20 -51.49
C GLY A 231 -1.80 -4.96 -52.81
N CYS A 232 -0.68 -5.33 -53.44
CA CYS A 232 -0.67 -6.15 -54.65
C CYS A 232 -1.35 -7.51 -54.42
N ILE A 233 -1.04 -8.19 -53.32
CA ILE A 233 -1.67 -9.49 -52.99
C ILE A 233 -3.18 -9.33 -52.80
N LYS A 234 -3.61 -8.28 -52.10
CA LYS A 234 -5.03 -7.95 -51.91
C LYS A 234 -5.73 -7.80 -53.26
N GLU A 235 -5.21 -6.98 -54.15
CA GLU A 235 -5.78 -6.75 -55.49
C GLU A 235 -5.90 -8.06 -56.30
N GLN A 236 -4.87 -8.92 -56.26
CA GLN A 236 -4.94 -10.20 -56.98
C GLN A 236 -5.95 -11.17 -56.35
N LEU A 237 -6.08 -11.21 -55.03
CA LEU A 237 -7.10 -12.02 -54.34
C LEU A 237 -8.51 -11.52 -54.68
N GLU A 238 -8.75 -10.21 -54.64
CA GLU A 238 -10.04 -9.60 -55.00
C GLU A 238 -10.42 -9.87 -56.46
N ALA A 239 -9.46 -9.75 -57.38
CA ALA A 239 -9.66 -10.09 -58.78
C ALA A 239 -10.01 -11.58 -58.97
N GLY A 240 -9.35 -12.47 -58.24
CA GLY A 240 -9.65 -13.90 -58.21
C GLY A 240 -11.06 -14.19 -57.70
N ILE A 241 -11.43 -13.58 -56.56
CA ILE A 241 -12.77 -13.71 -55.97
C ILE A 241 -13.84 -13.24 -56.94
N GLY A 242 -13.65 -12.09 -57.59
CA GLY A 242 -14.59 -11.57 -58.60
C GLY A 242 -14.81 -12.53 -59.76
N LYS A 243 -13.75 -13.17 -60.27
CA LYS A 243 -13.85 -14.17 -61.35
C LYS A 243 -14.63 -15.41 -60.91
N VAL A 244 -14.35 -15.93 -59.72
CA VAL A 244 -15.05 -17.13 -59.21
C VAL A 244 -16.51 -16.82 -58.88
N ALA A 245 -16.77 -15.66 -58.26
CA ALA A 245 -18.12 -15.20 -57.94
C ALA A 245 -18.98 -15.05 -59.20
N ALA A 246 -18.43 -14.52 -60.30
CA ALA A 246 -19.14 -14.41 -61.57
C ALA A 246 -19.58 -15.79 -62.12
N VAL A 247 -18.71 -16.82 -62.02
CA VAL A 247 -19.07 -18.18 -62.44
C VAL A 247 -20.14 -18.78 -61.53
N LEU A 248 -20.03 -18.58 -60.21
CA LEU A 248 -21.05 -19.05 -59.26
C LEU A 248 -22.42 -18.39 -59.53
N ALA A 249 -22.43 -17.08 -59.76
CA ALA A 249 -23.64 -16.31 -60.07
C ALA A 249 -24.30 -16.78 -61.38
N GLN A 250 -23.53 -17.05 -62.43
CA GLN A 250 -24.03 -17.59 -63.70
C GLN A 250 -24.71 -18.96 -63.54
N ASN A 251 -24.38 -19.70 -62.49
CA ASN A 251 -24.94 -21.01 -62.17
C ASN A 251 -25.95 -20.97 -61.01
N GLY A 252 -26.47 -19.78 -60.67
CA GLY A 252 -27.50 -19.60 -59.65
C GLY A 252 -27.01 -19.79 -58.20
N VAL A 253 -25.70 -19.83 -57.97
CA VAL A 253 -25.12 -19.90 -56.62
C VAL A 253 -24.77 -18.49 -56.16
N SER A 254 -25.42 -18.03 -55.08
CA SER A 254 -25.11 -16.74 -54.46
C SER A 254 -23.67 -16.72 -53.94
N ALA A 255 -22.88 -15.77 -54.41
CA ALA A 255 -21.49 -15.57 -54.03
C ALA A 255 -21.21 -14.05 -54.02
N PRO A 256 -21.52 -13.35 -52.90
CA PRO A 256 -21.38 -11.91 -52.86
C PRO A 256 -19.93 -11.50 -53.13
N THR A 257 -19.77 -10.50 -53.97
CA THR A 257 -18.50 -9.85 -54.29
C THR A 257 -17.95 -9.11 -53.07
N ILE A 258 -16.66 -8.79 -53.06
CA ILE A 258 -16.04 -8.02 -51.97
C ILE A 258 -16.74 -6.67 -51.79
N ALA A 259 -17.11 -6.00 -52.88
CA ALA A 259 -17.86 -4.74 -52.82
C ALA A 259 -19.25 -4.90 -52.16
N GLU A 260 -19.96 -6.00 -52.41
CA GLU A 260 -21.25 -6.27 -51.77
C GLU A 260 -21.07 -6.61 -50.28
N LEU A 261 -20.01 -7.33 -49.93
CA LEU A 261 -19.67 -7.65 -48.55
C LEU A 261 -19.27 -6.41 -47.76
N ASP A 262 -18.49 -5.51 -48.36
CA ASP A 262 -18.10 -4.26 -47.74
C ASP A 262 -19.32 -3.34 -47.54
N LYS A 263 -20.23 -3.29 -48.52
CA LYS A 263 -21.53 -2.61 -48.36
C LYS A 263 -22.35 -3.23 -47.22
N ALA A 264 -22.39 -4.55 -47.12
CA ALA A 264 -23.09 -5.25 -46.04
C ALA A 264 -22.45 -4.96 -44.67
N LYS A 265 -21.11 -4.97 -44.56
CA LYS A 265 -20.38 -4.61 -43.34
C LYS A 265 -20.62 -3.16 -42.92
N VAL A 266 -20.67 -2.23 -43.87
CA VAL A 266 -21.02 -0.83 -43.59
C VAL A 266 -22.46 -0.70 -43.10
N ALA A 267 -23.40 -1.39 -43.75
CA ALA A 267 -24.81 -1.41 -43.32
C ALA A 267 -24.99 -2.03 -41.92
N GLU A 268 -24.30 -3.14 -41.64
CA GLU A 268 -24.28 -3.78 -40.32
C GLU A 268 -23.67 -2.86 -39.26
N ALA A 269 -22.56 -2.18 -39.57
CA ALA A 269 -21.95 -1.20 -38.68
C ALA A 269 -22.86 0.01 -38.41
N GLU A 270 -23.60 0.49 -39.42
CA GLU A 270 -24.59 1.55 -39.25
C GLU A 270 -25.77 1.08 -38.37
N GLN A 271 -26.27 -0.14 -38.58
CA GLN A 271 -27.30 -0.73 -37.75
C GLN A 271 -26.83 -0.91 -36.30
N ALA A 272 -25.60 -1.38 -36.09
CA ALA A 272 -25.01 -1.51 -34.76
C ALA A 272 -24.89 -0.13 -34.07
N ARG A 273 -24.51 0.93 -34.80
CA ARG A 273 -24.49 2.30 -34.27
C ARG A 273 -25.88 2.79 -33.87
N LYS A 274 -26.93 2.48 -34.65
CA LYS A 274 -28.31 2.81 -34.29
C LYS A 274 -28.73 2.10 -32.99
N VAL A 275 -28.44 0.81 -32.87
CA VAL A 275 -28.73 0.03 -31.64
C VAL A 275 -27.97 0.57 -30.43
N ILE A 276 -26.70 0.96 -30.58
CA ILE A 276 -25.92 1.58 -29.50
C ILE A 276 -26.54 2.93 -29.11
N ALA A 277 -26.89 3.78 -30.08
CA ALA A 277 -27.52 5.07 -29.83
C ALA A 277 -28.88 4.92 -29.12
N GLU A 278 -29.71 3.95 -29.51
CA GLU A 278 -30.98 3.63 -28.84
C GLU A 278 -30.75 3.15 -27.41
N ARG A 279 -29.74 2.32 -27.17
CA ARG A 279 -29.37 1.88 -25.81
C ARG A 279 -28.86 3.03 -24.95
N GLU A 280 -28.07 3.94 -25.52
CA GLU A 280 -27.62 5.15 -24.81
C GLU A 280 -28.78 6.08 -24.47
N GLN A 281 -29.76 6.23 -25.38
CA GLN A 281 -30.99 6.98 -25.10
C GLN A 281 -31.81 6.32 -23.99
N ALA A 282 -32.00 5.00 -24.04
CA ALA A 282 -32.68 4.25 -22.98
C ALA A 282 -31.97 4.36 -21.63
N ALA A 283 -30.63 4.32 -21.63
CA ALA A 283 -29.83 4.51 -20.41
C ALA A 283 -29.95 5.93 -19.85
N ARG A 284 -29.95 6.96 -20.70
CA ARG A 284 -30.18 8.36 -20.30
C ARG A 284 -31.56 8.56 -19.70
N GLU A 285 -32.58 7.93 -20.28
CA GLU A 285 -33.95 8.01 -19.78
C GLU A 285 -34.10 7.29 -18.44
N THR A 286 -33.50 6.10 -18.31
CA THR A 286 -33.45 5.38 -17.03
C THR A 286 -32.73 6.21 -15.95
N ALA A 287 -31.63 6.88 -16.30
CA ALA A 287 -30.91 7.77 -15.39
C ALA A 287 -31.70 9.05 -15.05
N ARG A 288 -32.58 9.54 -15.93
CA ARG A 288 -33.51 10.64 -15.64
C ARG A 288 -34.55 10.21 -14.62
N ILE A 289 -35.23 9.09 -14.85
CA ILE A 289 -36.24 8.51 -13.94
C ILE A 289 -35.62 8.23 -12.56
N ALA A 290 -34.40 7.68 -12.50
CA ALA A 290 -33.71 7.43 -11.24
C ALA A 290 -33.38 8.71 -10.47
N ARG A 291 -33.03 9.81 -11.16
CA ARG A 291 -32.80 11.12 -10.54
C ARG A 291 -34.09 11.71 -9.98
N GLU A 292 -35.17 11.66 -10.73
CA GLU A 292 -36.50 12.13 -10.30
C GLU A 292 -37.01 11.33 -9.09
N ALA A 293 -36.84 10.00 -9.09
CA ALA A 293 -37.20 9.15 -7.96
C ALA A 293 -36.38 9.48 -6.69
N LYS A 294 -35.09 9.76 -6.85
CA LYS A 294 -34.22 10.16 -5.73
C LYS A 294 -34.61 11.53 -5.17
N GLU A 295 -34.91 12.50 -6.03
CA GLU A 295 -35.35 13.83 -5.60
C GLU A 295 -36.69 13.77 -4.86
N ALA A 296 -37.63 12.93 -5.32
CA ALA A 296 -38.88 12.68 -4.61
C ALA A 296 -38.63 12.03 -3.23
N GLN A 297 -37.71 11.06 -3.15
CA GLN A 297 -37.33 10.43 -1.88
C GLN A 297 -36.68 11.42 -0.91
N ASP A 298 -35.77 12.27 -1.39
CA ASP A 298 -35.10 13.28 -0.58
C ASP A 298 -36.10 14.34 -0.08
N THR A 299 -37.09 14.70 -0.90
CA THR A 299 -38.18 15.61 -0.50
C THR A 299 -39.06 14.97 0.59
N ALA A 300 -39.49 13.72 0.40
CA ALA A 300 -40.28 12.99 1.40
C ALA A 300 -39.52 12.82 2.73
N LYS A 301 -38.20 12.62 2.68
CA LYS A 301 -37.35 12.55 3.86
C LYS A 301 -37.27 13.89 4.59
N ARG A 302 -37.12 15.01 3.87
CA ARG A 302 -37.15 16.36 4.47
C ARG A 302 -38.48 16.63 5.18
N GLU A 303 -39.60 16.25 4.57
CA GLU A 303 -40.92 16.38 5.19
C GLU A 303 -41.06 15.52 6.46
N ASP A 304 -40.53 14.29 6.48
CA ASP A 304 -40.51 13.45 7.69
C ASP A 304 -39.62 14.05 8.79
N ASP A 305 -38.43 14.53 8.43
CA ASP A 305 -37.50 15.17 9.36
C ASP A 305 -38.10 16.46 9.96
N GLU A 306 -38.80 17.26 9.16
CA GLU A 306 -39.53 18.45 9.62
C GLU A 306 -40.68 18.08 10.57
N ARG A 307 -41.44 17.02 10.27
CA ARG A 307 -42.48 16.49 11.18
C ARG A 307 -41.89 16.01 12.50
N ARG A 308 -40.78 15.27 12.48
CA ARG A 308 -40.07 14.83 13.69
C ARG A 308 -39.57 16.01 14.51
N LEU A 309 -39.03 17.03 13.87
CA LEU A 309 -38.58 18.24 14.55
C LEU A 309 -39.74 19.00 15.19
N ALA A 310 -40.90 19.06 14.53
CA ALA A 310 -42.11 19.66 15.08
C ALA A 310 -42.61 18.90 16.31
N ILE A 311 -42.62 17.57 16.27
CA ILE A 311 -42.98 16.71 17.42
C ILE A 311 -42.00 16.95 18.58
N ALA A 312 -40.69 16.91 18.31
CA ALA A 312 -39.67 17.12 19.34
C ALA A 312 -39.77 18.51 20.00
N ARG A 313 -40.10 19.56 19.23
CA ARG A 313 -40.36 20.90 19.78
C ARG A 313 -41.59 20.93 20.68
N ALA A 314 -42.67 20.27 20.27
CA ALA A 314 -43.88 20.17 21.10
C ALA A 314 -43.63 19.42 22.41
N GLU A 315 -42.84 18.33 22.37
CA GLU A 315 -42.43 17.59 23.57
C GLU A 315 -41.51 18.42 24.48
N ALA A 316 -40.59 19.19 23.91
CA ALA A 316 -39.71 20.08 24.67
C ALA A 316 -40.47 21.19 25.39
N GLU A 317 -41.45 21.81 24.72
CA GLU A 317 -42.33 22.82 25.33
C GLU A 317 -43.19 22.20 26.45
N LYS A 318 -43.72 20.98 26.23
CA LYS A 318 -44.43 20.23 27.28
C LYS A 318 -43.53 19.97 28.49
N ALA A 319 -42.31 19.51 28.28
CA ALA A 319 -41.34 19.25 29.36
C ALA A 319 -40.94 20.54 30.10
N LYS A 320 -40.84 21.67 29.38
CA LYS A 320 -40.59 22.99 29.99
C LYS A 320 -41.76 23.40 30.89
N ALA A 321 -43.00 23.28 30.42
CA ALA A 321 -44.19 23.57 31.21
C ALA A 321 -44.29 22.69 32.47
N GLU A 322 -43.94 21.40 32.35
CA GLU A 322 -43.89 20.49 33.50
C GLU A 322 -42.80 20.89 34.52
N ARG A 323 -41.63 21.35 34.05
CA ARG A 323 -40.56 21.87 34.92
C ARG A 323 -40.97 23.16 35.62
N GLU A 324 -41.59 24.09 34.92
CA GLU A 324 -42.09 25.35 35.50
C GLU A 324 -43.15 25.05 36.58
N LYS A 325 -44.05 24.09 36.32
CA LYS A 325 -45.01 23.61 37.30
C LYS A 325 -44.33 22.99 38.53
N ALA A 326 -43.31 22.16 38.33
CA ALA A 326 -42.54 21.56 39.43
C ALA A 326 -41.78 22.61 40.25
N GLN A 327 -41.20 23.62 39.60
CA GLN A 327 -40.54 24.75 40.27
C GLN A 327 -41.51 25.57 41.09
N ALA A 328 -42.70 25.86 40.56
CA ALA A 328 -43.75 26.56 41.30
C ALA A 328 -44.18 25.78 42.56
N LEU A 329 -44.37 24.45 42.44
CA LEU A 329 -44.67 23.60 43.59
C LEU A 329 -43.53 23.59 44.62
N ALA A 330 -42.28 23.53 44.17
CA ALA A 330 -41.12 23.58 45.07
C ALA A 330 -41.02 24.94 45.81
N GLN A 331 -41.33 26.06 45.14
CA GLN A 331 -41.39 27.37 45.77
C GLN A 331 -42.46 27.43 46.86
N VAL A 332 -43.64 26.85 46.63
CA VAL A 332 -44.70 26.76 47.65
C VAL A 332 -44.22 25.98 48.88
N GLU A 333 -43.53 24.85 48.69
CA GLU A 333 -42.98 24.08 49.82
C GLU A 333 -41.86 24.83 50.56
N ILE A 334 -41.01 25.58 49.85
CA ILE A 334 -39.99 26.44 50.47
C ILE A 334 -40.65 27.53 51.33
N GLU A 335 -41.67 28.21 50.82
CA GLU A 335 -42.39 29.25 51.58
C GLU A 335 -43.11 28.66 52.80
N LYS A 336 -43.68 27.46 52.66
CA LYS A 336 -44.27 26.72 53.79
C LYS A 336 -43.22 26.36 54.85
N ALA A 337 -42.03 25.93 54.43
CA ALA A 337 -40.92 25.63 55.34
C ALA A 337 -40.39 26.88 56.04
N LYS A 338 -40.30 28.02 55.34
CA LYS A 338 -39.95 29.31 55.94
C LYS A 338 -40.97 29.76 56.98
N ALA A 339 -42.26 29.64 56.67
CA ALA A 339 -43.33 29.96 57.61
C ALA A 339 -43.25 29.08 58.88
N ALA A 340 -43.01 27.77 58.71
CA ALA A 340 -42.80 26.86 59.84
C ALA A 340 -41.55 27.22 60.67
N ALA A 341 -40.44 27.55 60.02
CA ALA A 341 -39.21 27.97 60.69
C ALA A 341 -39.40 29.28 61.47
N GLN A 342 -40.19 30.22 60.94
CA GLN A 342 -40.52 31.47 61.62
C GLN A 342 -41.35 31.22 62.89
N VAL A 343 -42.32 30.28 62.83
CA VAL A 343 -43.08 29.86 64.01
C VAL A 343 -42.18 29.25 65.08
N GLU A 344 -41.25 28.37 64.70
CA GLU A 344 -40.29 27.79 65.65
C GLU A 344 -39.31 28.82 66.21
N ALA A 345 -38.88 29.79 65.40
CA ALA A 345 -38.03 30.89 65.87
C ALA A 345 -38.76 31.77 66.91
N GLU A 346 -40.04 32.07 66.71
CA GLU A 346 -40.85 32.81 67.68
C GLU A 346 -41.09 32.00 68.97
N LYS A 347 -41.30 30.68 68.87
CA LYS A 347 -41.32 29.80 70.06
C LYS A 347 -40.00 29.82 70.83
N ALA A 348 -38.87 29.77 70.11
CA ALA A 348 -37.54 29.81 70.73
C ALA A 348 -37.28 31.15 71.42
N LYS A 349 -37.70 32.28 70.83
CA LYS A 349 -37.65 33.61 71.47
C LYS A 349 -38.51 33.67 72.73
N ALA A 350 -39.74 33.13 72.68
CA ALA A 350 -40.62 33.08 73.84
C ALA A 350 -40.02 32.24 74.98
N LYS A 351 -39.39 31.10 74.64
CA LYS A 351 -38.67 30.27 75.60
C LYS A 351 -37.47 30.99 76.21
N ALA A 352 -36.64 31.64 75.39
CA ALA A 352 -35.49 32.42 75.86
C ALA A 352 -35.91 33.58 76.77
N ALA A 353 -37.04 34.25 76.46
CA ALA A 353 -37.59 35.29 77.31
C ALA A 353 -38.07 34.75 78.67
N ALA A 354 -38.67 33.55 78.69
CA ALA A 354 -39.08 32.88 79.92
C ALA A 354 -37.86 32.47 80.77
N GLU A 355 -36.82 31.90 80.15
CA GLU A 355 -35.57 31.54 80.84
C GLU A 355 -34.84 32.78 81.39
N ALA A 356 -34.83 33.89 80.66
CA ALA A 356 -34.28 35.16 81.13
C ALA A 356 -35.07 35.75 82.31
N ALA A 357 -36.40 35.62 82.31
CA ALA A 357 -37.23 36.02 83.44
C ALA A 357 -36.98 35.16 84.69
N GLN A 358 -36.78 33.86 84.50
CA GLN A 358 -36.42 32.93 85.57
C GLN A 358 -35.03 33.25 86.15
N ALA A 359 -34.02 33.46 85.29
CA ALA A 359 -32.68 33.83 85.73
C ALA A 359 -32.65 35.16 86.51
N LYS A 360 -33.53 36.11 86.15
CA LYS A 360 -33.70 37.35 86.91
C LYS A 360 -34.33 37.11 88.29
N ALA A 361 -35.36 36.26 88.37
CA ALA A 361 -35.97 35.88 89.64
C ALA A 361 -34.97 35.18 90.57
N ASP A 362 -34.13 34.27 90.04
CA ASP A 362 -33.08 33.58 90.79
C ASP A 362 -31.99 34.55 91.27
N ALA A 363 -31.65 35.56 90.46
CA ALA A 363 -30.70 36.60 90.84
C ALA A 363 -31.25 37.51 91.97
N ASP A 364 -32.52 37.88 91.91
CA ASP A 364 -33.19 38.66 92.95
C ASP A 364 -33.32 37.86 94.25
N GLN A 365 -33.55 36.55 94.17
CA GLN A 365 -33.57 35.66 95.33
C GLN A 365 -32.19 35.55 95.99
N LYS A 366 -31.11 35.43 95.20
CA LYS A 366 -29.73 35.44 95.71
C LYS A 366 -29.36 36.77 96.34
N ARG A 367 -29.85 37.89 95.80
CA ARG A 367 -29.64 39.22 96.36
C ARG A 367 -30.35 39.37 97.72
N ALA A 368 -31.58 38.87 97.85
CA ALA A 368 -32.29 38.84 99.12
C ALA A 368 -31.58 37.96 100.17
N GLN A 369 -31.01 36.82 99.76
CA GLN A 369 -30.19 35.97 100.64
C GLN A 369 -28.92 36.68 101.10
N ALA A 370 -28.23 37.37 100.19
CA ALA A 370 -27.02 38.15 100.51
C ALA A 370 -27.33 39.32 101.45
N GLU A 371 -28.48 39.98 101.30
CA GLU A 371 -28.94 41.04 102.20
C GLU A 371 -29.30 40.50 103.59
N ALA A 372 -29.90 39.31 103.67
CA ALA A 372 -30.15 38.63 104.94
C ALA A 372 -28.85 38.21 105.67
N GLU A 373 -27.82 37.77 104.93
CA GLU A 373 -26.50 37.51 105.50
C GLU A 373 -25.77 38.78 105.93
N ARG A 374 -25.92 39.88 105.20
CA ARG A 374 -25.42 41.21 105.61
C ARG A 374 -26.06 41.67 106.91
N ALA A 375 -27.37 41.48 107.07
CA ALA A 375 -28.08 41.80 108.31
C ALA A 375 -27.61 40.94 109.50
N LYS A 376 -27.28 39.66 109.27
CA LYS A 376 -26.63 38.81 110.28
C LYS A 376 -25.23 39.30 110.65
N ALA A 377 -24.43 39.69 109.65
CA ALA A 377 -23.08 40.23 109.86
C ALA A 377 -23.09 41.60 110.58
N GLU A 378 -24.10 42.44 110.36
CA GLU A 378 -24.28 43.70 111.09
C GLU A 378 -24.76 43.49 112.53
N ALA A 379 -25.60 42.49 112.79
CA ALA A 379 -25.95 42.08 114.16
C ALA A 379 -24.73 41.53 114.93
N GLU A 380 -23.80 40.87 114.23
CA GLU A 380 -22.54 40.36 114.81
C GLU A 380 -21.53 41.50 115.04
N LYS A 381 -21.46 42.49 114.15
CA LYS A 381 -20.69 43.73 114.37
C LYS A 381 -21.21 44.57 115.54
N ALA A 382 -22.52 44.59 115.78
CA ALA A 382 -23.10 45.24 116.96
C ALA A 382 -22.74 44.55 118.28
N LYS A 383 -22.43 43.24 118.25
CA LYS A 383 -21.86 42.50 119.39
C LYS A 383 -20.39 42.87 119.63
N ILE A 384 -19.59 42.96 118.56
CA ILE A 384 -18.16 43.31 118.64
C ILE A 384 -17.96 44.78 119.05
N ALA A 385 -18.82 45.70 118.59
CA ALA A 385 -18.75 47.12 118.97
C ALA A 385 -19.02 47.37 120.47
N LYS A 386 -19.74 46.47 121.15
CA LYS A 386 -19.97 46.55 122.60
C LYS A 386 -18.81 45.98 123.42
N GLU A 387 -17.96 45.15 122.83
CA GLU A 387 -16.72 44.62 123.46
C GLU A 387 -15.48 45.48 123.14
N GLU A 388 -15.55 46.40 122.18
CA GLU A 388 -14.45 47.32 121.82
C GLU A 388 -14.45 48.66 122.60
N GLU A 389 -15.56 49.01 123.27
CA GLU A 389 -15.67 50.20 124.13
C GLU A 389 -14.97 50.01 125.50
N ASP A 390 -14.82 48.77 125.97
CA ASP A 390 -14.13 48.41 127.23
C ASP A 390 -12.60 48.19 127.09
N ARG A 391 -12.04 48.23 125.87
CA ARG A 391 -10.64 47.81 125.61
C ARG A 391 -9.66 48.90 125.13
N LYS A 392 -10.04 50.18 125.09
CA LYS A 392 -9.17 51.27 124.59
C LYS A 392 -9.04 52.47 125.54
N ASN A 393 -8.97 52.19 126.85
CA ASN A 393 -8.40 53.07 127.90
C ASN A 393 -6.94 52.66 128.23
N SER A 394 -6.18 52.19 127.24
CA SER A 394 -4.79 51.81 127.43
C SER A 394 -4.02 51.94 126.13
N TRP A 395 -3.07 52.88 126.16
CA TRP A 395 -1.84 52.91 125.36
C TRP A 395 -1.88 53.50 123.95
N SER A 396 -1.62 54.81 123.98
CA SER A 396 -0.76 55.60 123.10
C SER A 396 0.40 54.87 122.42
N GLY A 397 0.61 55.18 121.13
CA GLY A 397 1.97 55.40 120.62
C GLY A 397 2.26 54.97 119.18
N LYS A 398 2.29 55.97 118.28
CA LYS A 398 3.36 56.23 117.28
C LYS A 398 3.52 55.29 116.06
N ILE A 399 3.21 55.80 114.86
CA ILE A 399 4.17 56.19 113.76
C ILE A 399 3.55 56.11 112.34
N SER A 400 3.43 57.30 111.74
CA SER A 400 3.54 57.76 110.34
C SER A 400 3.19 56.89 109.11
N GLY A 401 2.47 57.50 108.16
CA GLY A 401 3.04 57.75 106.83
C GLY A 401 2.20 57.45 105.56
N TRP A 402 1.70 58.53 104.94
CA TRP A 402 1.65 58.80 103.47
C TRP A 402 0.54 58.25 102.53
N PHE A 403 -0.25 59.21 101.99
CA PHE A 403 -0.85 59.44 100.65
C PHE A 403 -1.27 58.25 99.75
N GLY A 404 -2.37 58.27 98.97
CA GLY A 404 -3.37 59.28 98.58
C GLY A 404 -3.89 59.01 97.14
N GLY A 405 -5.18 59.27 96.84
CA GLY A 405 -5.81 59.53 95.52
C GLY A 405 -5.79 58.39 94.47
N GLY A 406 -6.69 58.22 93.50
CA GLY A 406 -7.88 58.95 93.02
C GLY A 406 -8.15 58.55 91.56
N THR A 407 -9.43 58.63 91.13
CA THR A 407 -9.99 58.87 89.76
C THR A 407 -9.62 57.94 88.59
N GLN A 408 -10.56 57.32 87.87
CA GLN A 408 -11.56 57.82 86.88
C GLN A 408 -10.96 58.30 85.53
N SER A 409 -11.61 57.86 84.43
CA SER A 409 -11.75 58.44 83.07
C SER A 409 -10.89 57.95 81.87
N ASP A 410 -11.63 57.54 80.84
CA ASP A 410 -11.60 57.96 79.42
C ASP A 410 -10.50 57.53 78.40
N ALA A 411 -11.04 56.97 77.29
CA ALA A 411 -10.92 57.37 75.88
C ALA A 411 -9.63 57.16 75.03
N LYS A 412 -9.86 56.46 73.89
CA LYS A 412 -9.49 56.76 72.48
C LYS A 412 -8.04 57.06 72.03
N GLN A 413 -7.60 56.21 71.08
CA GLN A 413 -7.14 56.52 69.70
C GLN A 413 -5.67 56.97 69.41
N ALA A 414 -5.06 56.23 68.46
CA ALA A 414 -4.08 56.59 67.41
C ALA A 414 -2.54 56.67 67.66
N SER A 415 -1.84 56.04 66.69
CA SER A 415 -0.57 56.37 65.99
C SER A 415 0.84 56.01 66.54
N GLN A 416 1.56 55.27 65.66
CA GLN A 416 2.99 55.31 65.24
C GLN A 416 4.15 54.72 66.11
N LEU A 417 4.75 53.63 65.56
CA LEU A 417 6.16 53.15 65.41
C LEU A 417 7.32 53.78 66.24
N PRO A 418 8.47 53.08 66.52
CA PRO A 418 9.17 52.12 65.62
C PRO A 418 9.90 50.90 66.26
N GLU A 419 10.57 50.12 65.37
CA GLU A 419 11.68 49.15 65.56
C GLU A 419 11.44 47.74 66.17
N ASN A 420 11.54 46.70 65.33
CA ASN A 420 12.66 45.74 65.37
C ASN A 420 12.59 44.71 64.22
N GLY A 421 13.74 44.51 63.56
CA GLY A 421 13.93 43.61 62.43
C GLY A 421 14.40 42.21 62.80
N ALA A 422 14.64 41.45 61.73
CA ALA A 422 15.29 40.13 61.63
C ALA A 422 14.38 38.88 61.73
N GLN A 423 13.79 38.49 60.59
CA GLN A 423 13.66 37.09 60.15
C GLN A 423 12.99 37.02 58.76
N LYS A 424 13.77 37.24 57.67
CA LYS A 424 13.27 36.97 56.31
C LYS A 424 14.36 36.70 55.27
N HIS A 425 15.34 35.85 55.58
CA HIS A 425 16.35 35.48 54.59
C HIS A 425 16.58 33.97 54.39
N HIS A 426 15.80 33.09 55.03
CA HIS A 426 15.98 31.64 54.86
C HIS A 426 14.92 30.96 53.97
N GLN A 427 13.76 31.58 53.70
CA GLN A 427 12.68 30.94 52.93
C GLN A 427 12.75 31.17 51.40
N ASP A 428 13.49 32.18 50.92
CA ASP A 428 13.52 32.48 49.48
C ASP A 428 14.58 31.65 48.70
N GLN A 429 15.57 31.06 49.36
CA GLN A 429 16.56 30.19 48.69
C GLN A 429 16.06 28.76 48.40
N GLU A 430 15.06 28.25 49.12
CA GLU A 430 14.50 26.92 48.87
C GLU A 430 13.50 26.92 47.71
N ARG A 431 12.85 28.05 47.46
CA ARG A 431 11.85 28.19 46.39
C ARG A 431 12.48 28.22 44.99
N ILE A 432 13.69 28.78 44.87
CA ILE A 432 14.44 28.83 43.59
C ILE A 432 15.00 27.44 43.22
N ARG A 433 15.52 26.67 44.18
CA ARG A 433 15.97 25.28 43.93
C ARG A 433 14.82 24.35 43.53
N PHE A 434 13.60 24.61 43.99
CA PHE A 434 12.44 23.78 43.65
C PHE A 434 11.93 24.03 42.22
N GLU A 435 12.07 25.26 41.70
CA GLU A 435 11.67 25.59 40.32
C GLU A 435 12.68 25.11 39.27
N GLU A 436 13.97 25.09 39.58
CA GLU A 436 15.02 24.54 38.68
C GLU A 436 14.87 23.02 38.49
N VAL A 437 14.56 22.27 39.57
CA VAL A 437 14.26 20.82 39.50
C VAL A 437 12.96 20.55 38.71
N ARG A 438 11.98 21.48 38.75
CA ARG A 438 10.71 21.39 38.01
C ARG A 438 10.86 21.71 36.52
N ALA A 439 11.87 22.49 36.13
CA ALA A 439 12.21 22.77 34.73
C ALA A 439 13.00 21.59 34.11
N HIS A 440 14.02 21.09 34.80
CA HIS A 440 14.86 19.99 34.31
C HIS A 440 14.09 18.67 34.14
N ASN A 441 13.11 18.38 35.01
CA ASN A 441 12.25 17.21 34.88
C ASN A 441 11.22 17.32 33.73
N ARG A 442 10.81 18.52 33.32
CA ARG A 442 9.86 18.69 32.20
C ARG A 442 10.52 18.38 30.85
N GLU A 443 11.80 18.66 30.70
CA GLU A 443 12.57 18.39 29.47
C GLU A 443 12.82 16.89 29.31
N ASN A 444 13.27 16.21 30.37
CA ASN A 444 13.56 14.78 30.35
C ASN A 444 12.31 13.91 30.13
N VAL A 445 11.15 14.34 30.66
CA VAL A 445 9.87 13.65 30.43
C VAL A 445 9.40 13.80 28.98
N LYS A 446 9.62 14.95 28.33
CA LYS A 446 9.31 15.15 26.90
C LYS A 446 10.15 14.24 25.99
N THR A 447 11.45 14.12 26.26
CA THR A 447 12.38 13.29 25.45
C THR A 447 12.10 11.80 25.61
N LEU A 448 11.70 11.34 26.80
CA LEU A 448 11.31 9.95 27.04
C LEU A 448 9.94 9.62 26.41
N PHE A 449 9.02 10.60 26.33
CA PHE A 449 7.73 10.42 25.67
C PHE A 449 7.84 10.30 24.15
N SER A 450 8.74 11.06 23.50
CA SER A 450 8.93 10.98 22.05
C SER A 450 9.52 9.65 21.58
N CYS A 451 10.44 9.05 22.36
CA CYS A 451 11.01 7.73 22.06
C CYS A 451 10.01 6.58 22.29
N GLY A 452 9.11 6.69 23.28
CA GLY A 452 8.12 5.66 23.58
C GLY A 452 7.01 5.54 22.53
N ILE A 453 6.63 6.66 21.89
CA ILE A 453 5.57 6.70 20.87
C ILE A 453 6.06 6.11 19.53
N GLU A 454 7.32 6.27 19.14
CA GLU A 454 7.91 5.63 17.94
C GLU A 454 8.04 4.10 18.07
N ALA A 455 8.33 3.60 19.28
CA ALA A 455 8.41 2.17 19.55
C ALA A 455 7.03 1.49 19.60
N ALA A 456 6.01 2.16 20.15
CA ALA A 456 4.65 1.61 20.24
C ALA A 456 3.88 1.64 18.91
N SER A 457 4.11 2.66 18.07
CA SER A 457 3.46 2.78 16.76
C SER A 457 3.98 1.75 15.74
N SER A 458 5.22 1.29 15.87
CA SER A 458 5.80 0.24 15.00
C SER A 458 5.36 -1.18 15.37
N GLY A 459 4.92 -1.44 16.61
CA GLY A 459 4.51 -2.77 17.07
C GLY A 459 3.01 -3.06 16.98
N MET A 460 2.15 -2.04 16.98
CA MET A 460 0.70 -2.22 17.16
C MET A 460 -0.13 -2.23 15.86
N LEU A 461 0.47 -1.87 14.72
CA LEU A 461 -0.22 -1.88 13.41
C LEU A 461 -0.33 -3.27 12.75
N LEU A 462 0.13 -4.35 13.40
CA LEU A 462 0.03 -5.72 12.87
C LEU A 462 -0.99 -6.62 13.58
N ARG A 463 -1.74 -6.15 14.58
CA ARG A 463 -2.79 -6.98 15.22
C ARG A 463 -4.04 -6.19 15.63
N ASN A 464 -5.13 -6.56 14.96
CA ASN A 464 -6.55 -6.38 15.29
C ASN A 464 -7.20 -5.00 15.10
N GLY A 465 -8.15 -4.98 14.16
CA GLY A 465 -9.17 -3.94 14.05
C GLY A 465 -10.24 -4.13 15.12
N GLY A 466 -10.37 -3.14 16.00
CA GLY A 466 -11.41 -3.05 17.01
C GLY A 466 -11.32 -1.71 17.73
N ASN A 467 -12.34 -0.86 17.56
CA ASN A 467 -12.51 0.40 18.29
C ASN A 467 -12.92 0.09 19.75
N SER A 468 -11.97 -0.17 20.65
CA SER A 468 -12.28 -0.21 22.11
C SER A 468 -11.11 0.13 23.06
N ASP A 469 -9.84 0.00 22.67
CA ASP A 469 -8.79 -0.19 23.69
C ASP A 469 -7.90 1.03 24.03
N ALA A 470 -8.14 2.20 23.43
CA ALA A 470 -7.31 3.39 23.66
C ALA A 470 -7.31 3.88 25.13
N ALA A 471 -8.39 3.64 25.87
CA ALA A 471 -8.49 4.00 27.30
C ALA A 471 -7.62 3.09 28.20
N SER A 472 -7.41 1.83 27.82
CA SER A 472 -6.66 0.85 28.62
C SER A 472 -5.14 1.10 28.63
N GLY A 473 -4.60 1.65 27.53
CA GLY A 473 -3.18 1.97 27.41
C GLY A 473 -2.74 3.19 28.23
N ALA A 474 -3.59 4.21 28.32
CA ALA A 474 -3.31 5.41 29.13
C ALA A 474 -3.25 5.09 30.63
N ASP A 475 -4.13 4.22 31.12
CA ASP A 475 -4.13 3.76 32.51
C ASP A 475 -2.89 2.91 32.85
N MET A 476 -2.40 2.08 31.92
CA MET A 476 -1.18 1.31 32.13
C MET A 476 0.06 2.21 32.26
N ILE A 477 0.17 3.24 31.40
CA ILE A 477 1.30 4.18 31.41
C ILE A 477 1.25 5.04 32.68
N ALA A 478 0.08 5.58 33.03
CA ALA A 478 -0.09 6.40 34.24
C ALA A 478 0.27 5.61 35.51
N ASN A 479 -0.15 4.34 35.62
CA ASN A 479 0.20 3.48 36.75
C ASN A 479 1.69 3.15 36.81
N GLY A 480 2.37 2.99 35.67
CA GLY A 480 3.83 2.78 35.61
C GLY A 480 4.61 3.97 36.18
N TYR A 481 4.25 5.19 35.77
CA TYR A 481 4.88 6.42 36.26
C TYR A 481 4.59 6.69 37.74
N LEU A 482 3.37 6.42 38.21
CA LEU A 482 3.01 6.54 39.63
C LEU A 482 3.88 5.62 40.50
N LYS A 483 4.15 4.40 40.03
CA LYS A 483 4.96 3.41 40.75
C LYS A 483 6.42 3.86 40.84
N ALA A 484 6.96 4.41 39.75
CA ALA A 484 8.32 4.97 39.72
C ALA A 484 8.46 6.20 40.63
N ALA A 485 7.48 7.12 40.61
CA ALA A 485 7.45 8.31 41.45
C ALA A 485 7.38 7.96 42.95
N LYS A 486 6.60 6.95 43.33
CA LYS A 486 6.54 6.46 44.73
C LYS A 486 7.85 5.85 45.20
N VAL A 487 8.54 5.09 44.33
CA VAL A 487 9.84 4.49 44.65
C VAL A 487 10.93 5.56 44.82
N LEU A 488 10.95 6.55 43.93
CA LEU A 488 11.90 7.65 44.01
C LEU A 488 11.60 8.55 45.22
N GLY A 489 10.35 8.92 45.44
CA GLY A 489 9.96 9.78 46.57
C GLY A 489 10.31 9.17 47.93
N ARG A 490 10.18 7.85 48.10
CA ARG A 490 10.65 7.13 49.31
C ARG A 490 12.16 7.16 49.47
N LYS A 491 12.93 7.11 48.36
CA LYS A 491 14.40 7.20 48.41
C LYS A 491 14.91 8.60 48.79
N VAL A 492 14.13 9.65 48.53
CA VAL A 492 14.47 11.04 48.91
C VAL A 492 13.79 11.50 50.21
N GLY A 493 13.14 10.59 50.96
CA GLY A 493 12.62 10.89 52.29
C GLY A 493 11.28 11.63 52.33
N PHE A 494 10.49 11.62 51.25
CA PHE A 494 9.14 12.20 51.27
C PHE A 494 8.22 11.41 52.20
N SER A 495 7.42 12.14 52.99
CA SER A 495 6.38 11.54 53.83
C SER A 495 5.23 10.98 52.98
N GLU A 496 4.42 10.08 53.56
CA GLU A 496 3.32 9.46 52.84
C GLU A 496 2.25 10.47 52.39
N GLU A 497 2.08 11.57 53.11
CA GLU A 497 1.18 12.68 52.73
C GLU A 497 1.74 13.50 51.57
N GLN A 498 3.05 13.75 51.53
CA GLN A 498 3.69 14.42 50.40
C GLN A 498 3.59 13.59 49.12
N LEU A 499 3.74 12.26 49.24
CA LEU A 499 3.56 11.34 48.11
C LEU A 499 2.12 11.36 47.57
N LYS A 500 1.09 11.47 48.42
CA LYS A 500 -0.31 11.58 48.00
C LYS A 500 -0.59 12.91 47.28
N SER A 501 0.01 14.01 47.72
CA SER A 501 -0.10 15.31 47.03
C SER A 501 0.52 15.26 45.63
N VAL A 502 1.71 14.67 45.50
CA VAL A 502 2.39 14.50 44.21
C VAL A 502 1.61 13.57 43.28
N GLU A 503 1.00 12.51 43.82
CA GLU A 503 0.16 11.58 43.06
C GLU A 503 -1.03 12.29 42.41
N VAL A 504 -1.72 13.19 43.13
CA VAL A 504 -2.84 13.97 42.58
C VAL A 504 -2.38 14.94 41.50
N GLU A 505 -1.27 15.65 41.72
CA GLU A 505 -0.78 16.68 40.79
C GLU A 505 -0.19 16.07 39.51
N VAL A 506 0.54 14.95 39.62
CA VAL A 506 1.06 14.19 38.47
C VAL A 506 -0.08 13.58 37.66
N THR A 507 -1.08 12.99 38.32
CA THR A 507 -2.24 12.41 37.64
C THR A 507 -3.01 13.48 36.86
N LYS A 508 -3.21 14.66 37.46
CA LYS A 508 -3.87 15.80 36.79
C LYS A 508 -3.07 16.29 35.58
N SER A 509 -1.75 16.45 35.71
CA SER A 509 -0.88 16.90 34.61
C SER A 509 -0.83 15.89 33.46
N VAL A 510 -0.73 14.58 33.77
CA VAL A 510 -0.71 13.52 32.75
C VAL A 510 -2.05 13.46 32.01
N ILE A 511 -3.18 13.60 32.72
CA ILE A 511 -4.51 13.64 32.08
C ILE A 511 -4.66 14.84 31.15
N GLU A 512 -4.19 16.03 31.52
CA GLU A 512 -4.24 17.21 30.66
C GLU A 512 -3.35 17.07 29.42
N THR A 513 -2.12 16.58 29.57
CA THR A 513 -1.21 16.35 28.43
C THR A 513 -1.77 15.29 27.48
N VAL A 514 -2.25 14.16 28.00
CA VAL A 514 -2.87 13.10 27.18
C VAL A 514 -4.10 13.62 26.44
N LYS A 515 -4.95 14.43 27.07
CA LYS A 515 -6.12 15.04 26.38
C LYS A 515 -5.71 15.95 25.22
N THR A 516 -4.66 16.73 25.41
CA THR A 516 -4.21 17.72 24.41
C THR A 516 -3.58 17.02 23.21
N ASP A 517 -2.70 16.04 23.47
CA ASP A 517 -2.03 15.25 22.42
C ASP A 517 -3.03 14.33 21.68
N THR A 518 -4.02 13.78 22.39
CA THR A 518 -5.10 13.00 21.77
C THR A 518 -5.95 13.87 20.85
N GLN A 519 -6.22 15.14 21.22
CA GLN A 519 -6.93 16.08 20.35
C GLN A 519 -6.11 16.45 19.10
N GLU A 520 -4.80 16.66 19.22
CA GLU A 520 -3.94 16.92 18.06
C GLU A 520 -3.81 15.71 17.14
N PHE A 521 -3.69 14.51 17.72
CA PHE A 521 -3.69 13.25 16.99
C PHE A 521 -5.01 13.04 16.23
N GLN A 522 -6.16 13.26 16.90
CA GLN A 522 -7.48 13.18 16.26
C GLN A 522 -7.64 14.19 15.11
N ARG A 523 -7.13 15.42 15.27
CA ARG A 523 -7.14 16.44 14.20
C ARG A 523 -6.23 16.05 13.03
N SER A 524 -5.06 15.46 13.31
CA SER A 524 -4.14 14.96 12.29
C SER A 524 -4.73 13.77 11.52
N MET A 525 -5.34 12.83 12.25
CA MET A 525 -6.03 11.67 11.68
C MET A 525 -7.23 12.11 10.84
N ALA A 526 -8.03 13.08 11.29
CA ALA A 526 -9.13 13.63 10.50
C ALA A 526 -8.66 14.29 9.19
N ARG A 527 -7.51 14.99 9.20
CA ARG A 527 -6.89 15.54 7.97
C ARG A 527 -6.43 14.44 7.02
N ASN A 528 -5.77 13.40 7.53
CA ASN A 528 -5.28 12.29 6.71
C ASN A 528 -6.42 11.42 6.17
N VAL A 529 -7.45 11.15 6.98
CA VAL A 529 -8.67 10.44 6.54
C VAL A 529 -9.39 11.25 5.47
N ARG A 530 -9.49 12.57 5.60
CA ARG A 530 -10.07 13.43 4.55
C ARG A 530 -9.27 13.38 3.25
N ARG A 531 -7.94 13.40 3.33
CA ARG A 531 -7.04 13.28 2.17
C ARG A 531 -7.12 11.90 1.51
N CYS A 532 -7.21 10.83 2.30
CA CYS A 532 -7.45 9.48 1.79
C CYS A 532 -8.84 9.36 1.16
N PHE A 533 -9.87 9.98 1.74
CA PHE A 533 -11.22 9.98 1.18
C PHE A 533 -11.28 10.72 -0.16
N GLU A 534 -10.57 11.85 -0.29
CA GLU A 534 -10.40 12.59 -1.56
C GLU A 534 -9.69 11.75 -2.62
N LEU A 535 -8.62 11.03 -2.28
CA LEU A 535 -7.93 10.11 -3.20
C LEU A 535 -8.84 8.93 -3.63
N THR A 536 -9.59 8.34 -2.70
CA THR A 536 -10.56 7.27 -3.04
C THR A 536 -11.77 7.77 -3.83
N SER A 537 -12.09 9.08 -3.76
CA SER A 537 -13.17 9.68 -4.54
C SER A 537 -12.77 9.81 -6.01
N ALA A 538 -11.53 10.19 -6.30
CA ALA A 538 -10.97 10.21 -7.65
C ALA A 538 -10.85 8.79 -8.25
N ASP A 539 -10.41 7.80 -7.46
CA ASP A 539 -10.38 6.40 -7.89
C ASP A 539 -11.78 5.80 -8.05
N LYS A 540 -12.77 6.25 -7.26
CA LYS A 540 -14.19 5.91 -7.46
C LYS A 540 -14.74 6.52 -8.74
N GLU A 541 -14.37 7.76 -9.09
CA GLU A 541 -14.78 8.36 -10.37
C GLU A 541 -14.14 7.65 -11.56
N LEU A 542 -12.87 7.21 -11.42
CA LEU A 542 -12.19 6.40 -12.43
C LEU A 542 -12.82 5.01 -12.59
N SER A 543 -13.11 4.33 -11.48
CA SER A 543 -13.81 3.03 -11.47
C SER A 543 -15.22 3.15 -12.03
N LYS A 544 -15.94 4.23 -11.68
CA LYS A 544 -17.29 4.51 -12.16
C LYS A 544 -17.29 4.83 -13.65
N ALA A 545 -16.33 5.59 -14.15
CA ALA A 545 -16.13 5.84 -15.58
C ALA A 545 -15.75 4.57 -16.36
N GLN A 546 -15.00 3.65 -15.75
CA GLN A 546 -14.70 2.34 -16.33
C GLN A 546 -15.93 1.42 -16.38
N THR A 547 -16.81 1.47 -15.38
CA THR A 547 -18.04 0.65 -15.34
C THR A 547 -19.20 1.25 -16.13
N GLU A 548 -19.28 2.58 -16.25
CA GLU A 548 -20.41 3.27 -16.91
C GLU A 548 -20.21 3.43 -18.42
N GLY A 549 -19.08 3.01 -18.98
CA GLY A 549 -18.92 2.86 -20.42
C GLY A 549 -19.21 4.13 -21.25
N THR A 550 -19.10 5.32 -20.65
CA THR A 550 -19.38 6.56 -21.38
C THR A 550 -18.24 6.80 -22.37
N SER A 551 -18.57 6.72 -23.66
CA SER A 551 -17.63 6.91 -24.76
C SER A 551 -16.88 8.25 -24.65
N GLU A 552 -17.48 9.24 -23.99
CA GLU A 552 -16.93 10.56 -23.74
C GLU A 552 -15.87 10.58 -22.63
N ALA A 553 -16.06 9.87 -21.51
CA ALA A 553 -15.01 9.73 -20.49
C ALA A 553 -13.83 8.91 -21.01
N MET A 554 -14.11 7.87 -21.81
CA MET A 554 -13.06 7.09 -22.50
C MET A 554 -12.36 7.91 -23.58
N LYS A 555 -13.05 8.81 -24.28
CA LYS A 555 -12.45 9.75 -25.23
C LYS A 555 -11.58 10.78 -24.52
N ILE A 556 -12.04 11.39 -23.43
CA ILE A 556 -11.25 12.31 -22.61
C ILE A 556 -10.03 11.59 -22.01
N TYR A 557 -10.19 10.35 -21.56
CA TYR A 557 -9.06 9.52 -21.09
C TYR A 557 -8.07 9.20 -22.21
N ARG A 558 -8.56 8.84 -23.41
CA ARG A 558 -7.70 8.55 -24.57
C ARG A 558 -7.02 9.82 -25.08
N GLU A 559 -7.69 10.95 -25.08
CA GLU A 559 -7.15 12.25 -25.47
C GLU A 559 -6.17 12.79 -24.42
N SER A 560 -6.43 12.63 -23.12
CA SER A 560 -5.47 12.98 -22.06
C SER A 560 -4.25 12.07 -22.11
N ARG A 561 -4.41 10.77 -22.30
CA ARG A 561 -3.28 9.85 -22.46
C ARG A 561 -2.49 10.10 -23.75
N ASN A 562 -3.17 10.43 -24.85
CA ASN A 562 -2.51 10.82 -26.09
C ASN A 562 -1.79 12.16 -25.91
N ARG A 563 -2.38 13.13 -25.20
CA ARG A 563 -1.72 14.40 -24.86
C ARG A 563 -0.49 14.18 -23.99
N GLU A 564 -0.60 13.35 -22.95
CA GLU A 564 0.54 12.94 -22.12
C GLU A 564 1.62 12.24 -22.94
N GLN A 565 1.26 11.36 -23.88
CA GLN A 565 2.22 10.71 -24.77
C GLN A 565 2.85 11.67 -25.79
N THR A 566 2.13 12.69 -26.26
CA THR A 566 2.68 13.72 -27.15
C THR A 566 3.54 14.74 -26.40
N GLU A 567 3.22 15.03 -25.14
CA GLU A 567 4.00 15.95 -24.30
C GLU A 567 5.27 15.27 -23.76
N ASN A 568 5.16 14.01 -23.33
CA ASN A 568 6.27 13.23 -22.74
C ASN A 568 7.00 12.42 -23.81
N ARG A 569 7.83 13.10 -24.59
CA ARG A 569 8.55 12.51 -25.71
C ARG A 569 9.69 11.58 -25.28
N TYR A 570 10.25 11.72 -24.09
CA TYR A 570 11.44 10.98 -23.67
C TYR A 570 11.22 10.23 -22.37
N VAL A 571 12.01 9.18 -22.15
CA VAL A 571 12.03 8.44 -20.88
C VAL A 571 13.46 8.42 -20.34
N ALA A 572 13.65 8.87 -19.11
CA ALA A 572 14.90 8.70 -18.38
C ALA A 572 14.85 7.49 -17.45
N TYR A 573 15.95 6.76 -17.41
CA TYR A 573 16.26 5.73 -16.43
C TYR A 573 17.46 6.21 -15.61
N ILE A 574 17.25 6.39 -14.31
CA ILE A 574 18.32 6.73 -13.38
C ILE A 574 18.70 5.47 -12.63
N GLN A 575 19.91 5.00 -12.90
CA GLN A 575 20.45 3.78 -12.36
C GLN A 575 21.45 4.11 -11.27
N CYS A 576 21.37 3.34 -10.20
CA CYS A 576 22.38 3.30 -9.16
C CYS A 576 22.67 1.84 -8.83
N GLY A 577 23.92 1.43 -9.00
CA GLY A 577 24.35 0.08 -8.66
C GLY A 577 25.75 -0.26 -9.20
N MET A 578 26.06 -1.55 -9.25
CA MET A 578 27.38 -2.06 -9.62
C MET A 578 27.30 -2.76 -10.98
N ARG A 579 28.36 -2.63 -11.80
CA ARG A 579 28.50 -3.32 -13.08
C ARG A 579 27.31 -3.10 -14.04
N GLY A 580 26.74 -1.90 -14.03
CA GLY A 580 25.60 -1.53 -14.88
C GLY A 580 24.27 -2.16 -14.48
N GLN A 581 24.18 -2.85 -13.34
CA GLN A 581 22.92 -3.34 -12.79
C GLN A 581 22.43 -2.40 -11.72
N HIS A 582 21.19 -1.92 -11.87
CA HIS A 582 20.53 -1.13 -10.84
C HIS A 582 20.11 -2.00 -9.66
N LEU A 583 20.35 -1.49 -8.45
CA LEU A 583 19.99 -2.15 -7.19
C LEU A 583 18.92 -1.35 -6.45
N SER A 584 19.25 -0.11 -6.10
CA SER A 584 18.36 0.88 -5.52
C SER A 584 18.94 2.26 -5.79
N ILE A 585 18.11 3.29 -5.94
CA ILE A 585 18.54 4.66 -6.21
C ILE A 585 19.18 5.32 -4.98
N MET A 586 18.69 4.98 -3.79
CA MET A 586 19.05 5.61 -2.52
C MET A 586 20.57 5.62 -2.21
N PRO A 587 21.31 4.52 -2.39
CA PRO A 587 22.74 4.48 -2.09
C PRO A 587 23.60 5.49 -2.87
N CYS A 588 23.16 5.97 -4.03
CA CYS A 588 23.88 6.97 -4.80
C CYS A 588 23.65 8.40 -4.33
N PHE A 589 22.71 8.63 -3.40
CA PHE A 589 22.42 9.96 -2.85
C PHE A 589 22.68 10.06 -1.34
N ILE A 590 22.96 8.93 -0.69
CA ILE A 590 23.37 8.85 0.71
C ILE A 590 24.82 8.37 0.73
N GLY A 591 25.75 9.28 0.97
CA GLY A 591 27.17 8.93 1.07
C GLY A 591 27.48 8.11 2.32
N SER A 592 28.77 7.77 2.49
CA SER A 592 29.25 6.93 3.59
C SER A 592 29.17 7.60 4.97
N SER A 593 29.02 8.94 5.02
CA SER A 593 28.80 9.70 6.25
C SER A 593 27.35 10.18 6.35
N ARG A 594 26.84 10.35 7.57
CA ARG A 594 25.45 10.82 7.81
C ARG A 594 25.15 12.18 7.19
N ASP A 595 26.18 12.99 6.92
CA ASP A 595 26.03 14.37 6.44
C ASP A 595 26.42 14.55 4.96
N SER A 596 26.86 13.50 4.26
CA SER A 596 27.25 13.55 2.85
C SER A 596 26.09 13.17 1.94
N TRP A 597 25.01 13.94 1.95
CA TRP A 597 23.90 13.74 1.02
C TRP A 597 24.07 14.62 -0.21
N THR A 598 23.79 14.04 -1.38
CA THR A 598 23.70 14.80 -2.62
C THR A 598 22.24 14.97 -3.02
N SER A 599 22.00 15.86 -3.99
CA SER A 599 20.67 16.14 -4.52
C SER A 599 20.56 15.74 -5.98
N ILE A 600 19.31 15.60 -6.40
CA ILE A 600 18.89 15.59 -7.79
C ILE A 600 17.93 16.74 -8.01
N GLU A 601 18.17 17.50 -9.07
CA GLU A 601 17.34 18.59 -9.56
C GLU A 601 16.77 18.20 -10.91
N ILE A 602 15.46 18.35 -11.07
CA ILE A 602 14.74 18.08 -12.31
C ILE A 602 13.88 19.29 -12.64
N ARG A 603 14.04 19.80 -13.86
CA ARG A 603 13.07 20.69 -14.49
C ARG A 603 12.42 19.91 -15.64
N ASN A 604 11.12 19.69 -15.58
CA ASN A 604 10.39 18.92 -16.58
C ASN A 604 9.23 19.76 -17.13
N GLY A 605 9.47 20.44 -18.26
CA GLY A 605 8.69 21.60 -18.68
C GLY A 605 8.88 22.77 -17.71
N ASP A 606 7.78 23.34 -17.23
CA ASP A 606 7.82 24.47 -16.28
C ASP A 606 7.92 24.01 -14.81
N ASN A 607 7.86 22.69 -14.56
CA ASN A 607 7.90 22.12 -13.22
C ASN A 607 9.35 21.88 -12.77
N TYR A 608 9.80 22.60 -11.75
CA TYR A 608 11.08 22.37 -11.09
C TYR A 608 10.89 21.65 -9.75
N GLN A 609 11.68 20.60 -9.52
CA GLN A 609 11.71 19.85 -8.28
C GLN A 609 13.15 19.50 -7.92
N MET A 610 13.46 19.53 -6.63
CA MET A 610 14.74 19.07 -6.07
C MET A 610 14.44 18.00 -5.01
N TYR A 611 15.15 16.90 -5.09
CA TYR A 611 15.07 15.80 -4.13
C TYR A 611 16.44 15.60 -3.49
N LYS A 612 16.46 15.41 -2.18
CA LYS A 612 17.68 15.15 -1.40
C LYS A 612 17.62 13.76 -0.80
N GLY A 613 18.75 13.05 -0.73
CA GLY A 613 18.93 11.80 0.02
C GLY A 613 17.66 10.93 0.16
N PRO A 614 16.90 11.00 1.27
CA PRO A 614 15.67 10.21 1.48
C PRO A 614 14.53 10.43 0.48
N ASP A 615 14.39 11.64 -0.05
CA ASP A 615 13.27 12.06 -0.90
C ASP A 615 13.40 11.51 -2.34
N VAL A 616 14.57 10.97 -2.73
CA VAL A 616 14.80 10.48 -4.10
C VAL A 616 13.93 9.27 -4.45
N THR A 617 13.31 8.62 -3.46
CA THR A 617 12.29 7.58 -3.69
C THR A 617 11.00 8.13 -4.28
N ALA A 618 10.70 9.42 -4.09
CA ALA A 618 9.54 10.10 -4.68
C ALA A 618 9.76 10.57 -6.12
N LEU A 619 10.98 10.43 -6.64
CA LEU A 619 11.37 10.92 -7.97
C LEU A 619 10.55 10.27 -9.09
N GLY A 620 10.25 8.98 -8.97
CA GLY A 620 9.54 8.20 -9.97
C GLY A 620 9.36 6.75 -9.56
N ARG A 621 9.00 5.89 -10.51
CA ARG A 621 8.83 4.45 -10.24
C ARG A 621 10.14 3.71 -10.42
N GLU A 622 10.63 3.07 -9.38
CA GLU A 622 11.80 2.21 -9.43
C GLU A 622 11.48 0.89 -10.18
N THR A 623 12.33 0.52 -11.13
CA THR A 623 12.22 -0.68 -11.97
C THR A 623 13.56 -1.40 -12.01
N ARG A 624 13.64 -2.60 -12.59
CA ARG A 624 14.91 -3.33 -12.74
C ARG A 624 15.97 -2.53 -13.52
N ASP A 625 15.53 -1.63 -14.41
CA ASP A 625 16.39 -0.83 -15.25
C ASP A 625 16.73 0.55 -14.65
N GLY A 626 16.30 0.86 -13.42
CA GLY A 626 16.46 2.17 -12.79
C GLY A 626 15.14 2.81 -12.36
N VAL A 627 15.22 4.00 -11.78
CA VAL A 627 14.06 4.87 -11.56
C VAL A 627 13.64 5.45 -12.90
N LYS A 628 12.42 5.10 -13.33
CA LYS A 628 11.84 5.55 -14.58
C LYS A 628 11.16 6.91 -14.40
N LEU A 629 11.50 7.85 -15.28
CA LEU A 629 10.94 9.20 -15.33
C LEU A 629 10.46 9.50 -16.75
N ASP A 630 9.20 9.88 -16.89
CA ASP A 630 8.66 10.37 -18.16
C ASP A 630 9.00 11.86 -18.29
N LEU A 631 9.68 12.23 -19.39
CA LEU A 631 10.23 13.55 -19.61
C LEU A 631 9.52 14.24 -20.78
N LYS A 632 9.18 15.52 -20.57
CA LYS A 632 8.66 16.42 -21.59
C LYS A 632 9.71 16.73 -22.63
N ILE A 633 9.31 17.38 -23.72
CA ILE A 633 10.26 17.85 -24.75
C ILE A 633 11.33 18.76 -24.12
N ARG A 634 10.91 19.74 -23.30
CA ARG A 634 11.83 20.62 -22.58
C ARG A 634 12.11 20.08 -21.19
N PHE A 635 13.35 19.73 -20.90
CA PHE A 635 13.72 19.24 -19.57
C PHE A 635 15.19 19.49 -19.26
N SER A 636 15.51 19.61 -17.97
CA SER A 636 16.88 19.57 -17.47
C SER A 636 16.97 18.69 -16.24
N ILE A 637 18.05 17.92 -16.14
CA ILE A 637 18.33 17.03 -15.03
C ILE A 637 19.76 17.27 -14.58
N ARG A 638 19.94 17.52 -13.29
CA ARG A 638 21.25 17.61 -12.65
C ARG A 638 21.27 16.73 -11.41
N MET A 639 22.23 15.83 -11.31
CA MET A 639 22.37 14.94 -10.16
C MET A 639 23.84 14.73 -9.83
N GLN A 640 24.13 14.47 -8.56
CA GLN A 640 25.48 14.19 -8.09
C GLN A 640 25.50 12.87 -7.31
N ASN A 641 26.49 12.03 -7.56
CA ASN A 641 26.66 10.77 -6.83
C ASN A 641 27.34 11.03 -5.48
N ALA A 642 26.81 10.48 -4.39
CA ALA A 642 27.43 10.50 -3.06
C ALA A 642 28.16 9.19 -2.72
N SER A 643 27.92 8.12 -3.48
CA SER A 643 28.45 6.78 -3.19
C SER A 643 29.89 6.61 -3.63
N ASP A 644 30.69 5.97 -2.78
CA ASP A 644 32.05 5.51 -3.05
C ASP A 644 32.11 4.10 -3.69
N ARG A 645 30.96 3.42 -3.78
CA ARG A 645 30.87 2.02 -4.21
C ARG A 645 29.92 1.79 -5.38
N MET A 646 28.99 2.72 -5.61
CA MET A 646 27.96 2.61 -6.63
C MET A 646 28.20 3.61 -7.74
N LEU A 647 27.91 3.21 -8.97
CA LEU A 647 27.93 4.10 -10.12
C LEU A 647 26.52 4.66 -10.34
N LEU A 648 26.41 5.99 -10.39
CA LEU A 648 25.18 6.67 -10.80
C LEU A 648 25.19 6.82 -12.31
N THR A 649 24.15 6.38 -13.00
CA THR A 649 24.03 6.46 -14.46
C THR A 649 22.68 7.04 -14.85
N LEU A 650 22.70 8.06 -15.72
CA LEU A 650 21.50 8.59 -16.37
C LEU A 650 21.47 8.07 -17.81
N LYS A 651 20.37 7.41 -18.19
CA LYS A 651 20.10 6.97 -19.56
C LYS A 651 18.79 7.60 -20.03
N VAL A 652 18.81 8.32 -21.16
CA VAL A 652 17.59 8.87 -21.78
C VAL A 652 17.33 8.15 -23.09
N VAL A 653 16.11 7.68 -23.28
CA VAL A 653 15.66 6.97 -24.48
C VAL A 653 14.47 7.67 -25.11
N ASP A 654 14.39 7.59 -26.43
CA ASP A 654 13.17 7.88 -27.17
C ASP A 654 12.33 6.59 -27.22
N PRO A 655 11.17 6.54 -26.53
CA PRO A 655 10.33 5.35 -26.49
C PRO A 655 9.72 5.01 -27.86
N SER A 656 9.63 5.97 -28.79
CA SER A 656 9.05 5.73 -30.12
C SER A 656 10.01 4.96 -31.04
N THR A 657 11.31 5.23 -30.92
CA THR A 657 12.35 4.58 -31.73
C THR A 657 13.11 3.50 -30.97
N GLY A 658 13.04 3.49 -29.64
CA GLY A 658 13.87 2.65 -28.76
C GLY A 658 15.33 3.12 -28.67
N ASN A 659 15.69 4.23 -29.33
CA ASN A 659 17.06 4.71 -29.39
C ASN A 659 17.48 5.36 -28.08
N VAL A 660 18.72 5.08 -27.68
CA VAL A 660 19.36 5.74 -26.54
C VAL A 660 19.93 7.06 -27.01
N LEU A 661 19.38 8.17 -26.54
CA LEU A 661 19.78 9.53 -26.93
C LEU A 661 20.93 10.05 -26.08
N PHE A 662 20.96 9.65 -24.80
CA PHE A 662 21.98 10.09 -23.86
C PHE A 662 22.30 8.98 -22.86
N THR A 663 23.58 8.81 -22.55
CA THR A 663 24.01 7.99 -21.41
C THR A 663 25.26 8.60 -20.81
N LYS A 664 25.22 8.85 -19.49
CA LYS A 664 26.38 9.33 -18.75
C LYS A 664 26.38 8.72 -17.36
N SER A 665 27.57 8.42 -16.87
CA SER A 665 27.79 7.86 -15.54
C SER A 665 28.69 8.77 -14.72
N ALA A 666 28.53 8.75 -13.41
CA ALA A 666 29.34 9.48 -12.45
C ALA A 666 29.72 8.57 -11.29
N ASP A 667 31.02 8.55 -10.99
CA ASP A 667 31.57 8.01 -9.75
C ASP A 667 31.35 9.01 -8.59
N THR A 668 31.85 8.70 -7.40
CA THR A 668 31.81 9.50 -6.17
C THR A 668 31.99 11.00 -6.44
N TYR A 669 31.02 11.80 -6.01
CA TYR A 669 30.90 13.25 -6.19
C TYR A 669 30.89 13.77 -7.64
N GLY A 670 30.90 12.88 -8.62
CA GLY A 670 30.71 13.23 -10.02
C GLY A 670 29.30 13.77 -10.26
N VAL A 671 29.21 14.79 -11.11
CA VAL A 671 27.94 15.43 -11.49
C VAL A 671 27.53 15.02 -12.90
N ILE A 672 26.29 14.58 -13.03
CA ILE A 672 25.63 14.37 -14.31
C ILE A 672 24.67 15.53 -14.52
N GLY A 673 24.88 16.28 -15.60
CA GLY A 673 23.97 17.32 -16.06
C GLY A 673 23.56 17.05 -17.49
N LEU A 674 22.26 17.14 -17.76
CA LEU A 674 21.67 17.10 -19.10
C LEU A 674 20.65 18.23 -19.19
N ASN A 675 20.73 19.02 -20.26
CA ASN A 675 19.77 20.06 -20.55
C ASN A 675 19.26 19.91 -21.98
N ASN A 676 17.94 19.83 -22.14
CA ASN A 676 17.25 19.79 -23.42
C ASN A 676 16.20 20.91 -23.42
N ASP A 677 16.66 22.15 -23.65
CA ASP A 677 15.81 23.34 -23.67
C ASP A 677 15.35 23.74 -25.09
N GLN A 678 15.69 22.95 -26.12
CA GLN A 678 15.41 23.25 -27.54
C GLN A 678 14.08 22.69 -28.05
#